data_AF-A0A196S9A3-F1
#
_entry.id   AF-A0A196S9A3-F1
#
_cell.length_a   1.000
_cell.length_b   1.000
_cell.length_c   1.000
_cell.angle_alpha   90.00
_cell.angle_beta   90.00
_cell.angle_gamma   90.00
#
_symmetry.space_group_name_H-M   'P 1'
#
loop_
_entity.id
_entity.type
_entity.pdbx_description
1 polymer ?
#
loop_
_entity_poly.entity_id
_entity_poly.type
_entity_poly.pdbx_seq_one_letter_code
_entity_poly.pdbx_strand_id
1 'polypeptide(L)'
;MDLSFSDDYENLTPIGKGGFGAVYKATCKSRGGLVAIKMAKLDSTDDTILHDAELLKKCTNECIVTFYDVIQHEEKIWLVMEYCRHGSLRDKMKTMTFDEEEIRDIASCCLIGLNHLHKNKIMHRDIKPDNMFLSEKGLIKLGDMGLASQLNHSSSQRSDVCGTYLYLPPETYHNKTVLKSDLWSLGISLIEIAEQENPFADIVSHGSLMYRVMSGDPPSLSRTKWSDAFVDFVNKCLVKEVESRPSAADLMNHPFVKDSVARIIEEGVSRPLLMLTLGKKEIFTTPKEAQHEETTVVWDDEHFVLCPEDVKVMDIKANVGNNPDCQRWSFSQYAILRELIVGNECFQYIKDLSLKEMDRLERVVIGKKCFCLANGGALEVVNCKRLTSVKIGDDSFTNTSNVLFENLPFLQSIALGKQVFKGTEGNENKFVMRNLEELTTFTGTAMAMKGITQVELINLPKLKPLHLMSELSNVKKVIIVNAGKAEEESNLKRVMEEQMKKEEKLRKEEEEQRMKEWRRREREMLRTTIQDFFGKKKKNVVYKRVGLIVIHDDCCNVKEMTRLDLGVFVNLREFRVGDRCFKYVREVSLCGMKHLMKVQVGASCFTTHRDWHRKDPNCAFYLKDCPLLKELKVGCYSFSDYVVCEIDAVPALERIEIGELEKTSFCFYDASLVLKGLAKLKMLVLGRESFCVCRRVVLENLLELTTIRLGRNAMRFCIGMSTTYLIMRNLPKLVTLHTEENSLTFFYPRTITIKDVPSVVDISFSEKVFRFRGNVKTRGNSSAMSDIIRTSSGRQRLLSRNSLRHSLHR
;
A
#
# COMPACT_ATOMS: atom_id res chain seq x y z
N MET A 1 14.11 -44.50 -42.38
CA MET A 1 13.83 -43.07 -42.14
C MET A 1 15.12 -42.47 -41.66
N ASP A 2 15.58 -41.38 -42.28
CA ASP A 2 16.68 -40.62 -41.71
C ASP A 2 16.21 -40.07 -40.36
N LEU A 3 16.89 -40.41 -39.27
CA LEU A 3 16.54 -40.00 -37.89
C LEU A 3 17.49 -38.90 -37.38
N SER A 4 18.36 -38.38 -38.27
CA SER A 4 19.45 -37.46 -37.96
C SER A 4 19.11 -35.96 -38.15
N PHE A 5 17.86 -35.56 -37.97
CA PHE A 5 17.41 -34.18 -38.25
C PHE A 5 17.95 -33.11 -37.28
N SER A 6 18.56 -33.52 -36.16
CA SER A 6 19.16 -32.62 -35.18
C SER A 6 20.29 -33.33 -34.43
N ASP A 7 21.48 -32.73 -34.41
CA ASP A 7 22.67 -33.27 -33.71
C ASP A 7 22.56 -33.24 -32.18
N ASP A 8 21.53 -32.57 -31.63
CA ASP A 8 21.30 -32.45 -30.18
C ASP A 8 20.62 -33.69 -29.56
N TYR A 9 20.06 -34.59 -30.39
CA TYR A 9 19.34 -35.77 -29.92
C TYR A 9 19.98 -37.07 -30.40
N GLU A 10 20.28 -37.97 -29.47
CA GLU A 10 20.91 -39.27 -29.74
C GLU A 10 20.08 -40.43 -29.16
N ASN A 11 20.38 -41.65 -29.60
CA ASN A 11 19.78 -42.90 -29.11
C ASN A 11 18.25 -42.96 -29.25
N LEU A 12 17.71 -42.46 -30.37
CA LEU A 12 16.27 -42.49 -30.64
C LEU A 12 15.73 -43.92 -30.66
N THR A 13 14.93 -44.26 -29.65
CA THR A 13 14.34 -45.59 -29.46
C THR A 13 12.83 -45.47 -29.50
N PRO A 14 12.10 -46.20 -30.36
CA PRO A 14 10.65 -46.11 -30.43
C PRO A 14 10.02 -46.64 -29.12
N ILE A 15 9.13 -45.86 -28.52
CA ILE A 15 8.44 -46.21 -27.26
C ILE A 15 6.92 -46.30 -27.41
N GLY A 16 6.36 -45.80 -28.52
CA GLY A 16 4.94 -45.89 -28.80
C GLY A 16 4.61 -45.50 -30.22
N LYS A 17 3.50 -46.04 -30.74
CA LYS A 17 2.96 -45.68 -32.05
C LYS A 17 1.44 -45.53 -31.91
N GLY A 18 0.95 -44.30 -32.10
CA GLY A 18 -0.48 -43.98 -32.03
C GLY A 18 -1.03 -43.57 -33.39
N GLY A 19 -2.32 -43.18 -33.43
CA GLY A 19 -2.97 -42.65 -34.63
C GLY A 19 -2.40 -41.33 -35.15
N PHE A 20 -1.57 -40.65 -34.35
CA PHE A 20 -1.07 -39.30 -34.57
C PHE A 20 0.45 -39.22 -34.83
N GLY A 21 1.13 -40.38 -34.96
CA GLY A 21 2.58 -40.44 -35.16
C GLY A 21 3.29 -41.44 -34.25
N ALA A 22 4.61 -41.50 -34.40
CA ALA A 22 5.49 -42.36 -33.60
C ALA A 22 6.18 -41.53 -32.50
N VAL A 23 6.29 -42.10 -31.30
CA VAL A 23 6.96 -41.49 -30.15
C VAL A 23 8.26 -42.22 -29.90
N TYR A 24 9.35 -41.46 -29.77
CA TYR A 24 10.70 -41.95 -29.51
C TYR A 24 11.20 -41.43 -28.17
N LYS A 25 11.90 -42.28 -27.43
CA LYS A 25 12.78 -41.87 -26.32
C LYS A 25 14.12 -41.46 -26.91
N ALA A 26 14.70 -40.34 -26.48
CA ALA A 26 16.02 -39.89 -26.90
C ALA A 26 16.81 -39.29 -25.73
N THR A 27 18.12 -39.18 -25.88
CA THR A 27 19.00 -38.41 -24.99
C THR A 27 19.25 -37.05 -25.62
N CYS A 28 18.96 -35.97 -24.89
CA CYS A 28 19.24 -34.59 -25.33
C CYS A 28 20.60 -34.14 -24.77
N LYS A 29 21.56 -33.82 -25.65
CA LYS A 29 22.94 -33.45 -25.25
C LYS A 29 22.97 -32.16 -24.45
N SER A 30 22.29 -31.12 -24.96
CA SER A 30 22.23 -29.80 -24.31
C SER A 30 21.61 -29.84 -22.91
N ARG A 31 20.66 -30.76 -22.67
CA ARG A 31 19.96 -30.92 -21.38
C ARG A 31 20.55 -31.99 -20.46
N GLY A 32 21.42 -32.87 -20.97
CA GLY A 32 22.02 -33.96 -20.20
C GLY A 32 21.02 -35.00 -19.69
N GLY A 33 19.88 -35.20 -20.36
CA GLY A 33 18.78 -36.02 -19.86
C GLY A 33 17.91 -36.66 -20.93
N LEU A 34 16.99 -37.54 -20.50
CA LEU A 34 16.05 -38.24 -21.36
C LEU A 34 14.85 -37.36 -21.75
N VAL A 35 14.44 -37.46 -23.01
CA VAL A 35 13.26 -36.77 -23.56
C VAL A 35 12.37 -37.74 -24.35
N ALA A 36 11.10 -37.39 -24.48
CA ALA A 36 10.17 -38.02 -25.41
C ALA A 36 10.00 -37.11 -26.64
N ILE A 37 10.15 -37.66 -27.83
CA ILE A 37 10.01 -36.95 -29.10
C ILE A 37 8.85 -37.58 -29.87
N LYS A 38 7.75 -36.84 -30.01
CA LYS A 38 6.62 -37.26 -30.86
C LYS A 38 6.86 -36.71 -32.27
N MET A 39 6.95 -37.62 -33.24
CA MET A 39 7.16 -37.31 -34.65
C MET A 39 5.83 -37.45 -35.40
N ALA A 40 5.37 -36.35 -35.99
CA ALA A 40 4.15 -36.31 -36.80
C ALA A 40 4.42 -35.72 -38.18
N LYS A 41 3.55 -36.02 -39.14
CA LYS A 41 3.55 -35.40 -40.46
C LYS A 41 2.78 -34.07 -40.39
N LEU A 42 3.33 -33.02 -40.97
CA LEU A 42 2.69 -31.71 -41.08
C LEU A 42 2.25 -31.50 -42.52
N ASP A 43 0.95 -31.33 -42.77
CA ASP A 43 0.45 -30.87 -44.07
C ASP A 43 0.72 -29.35 -44.18
N SER A 44 1.15 -28.92 -45.36
CA SER A 44 1.92 -27.68 -45.64
C SER A 44 1.23 -26.33 -45.42
N THR A 45 0.15 -26.24 -44.62
CA THR A 45 -0.66 -25.02 -44.49
C THR A 45 -1.05 -24.59 -43.06
N ASP A 46 -0.59 -25.26 -42.00
CA ASP A 46 -1.16 -25.03 -40.66
C ASP A 46 -0.23 -24.31 -39.67
N ASP A 47 -0.07 -22.99 -39.85
CA ASP A 47 0.67 -22.09 -38.93
C ASP A 47 0.13 -22.13 -37.48
N THR A 48 -1.11 -22.62 -37.28
CA THR A 48 -1.76 -22.69 -35.97
C THR A 48 -1.10 -23.71 -35.04
N ILE A 49 -0.52 -24.79 -35.59
CA ILE A 49 0.11 -25.87 -34.82
C ILE A 49 1.41 -25.38 -34.16
N LEU A 50 2.20 -24.57 -34.87
CA LEU A 50 3.41 -23.95 -34.33
C LEU A 50 3.05 -22.92 -33.25
N HIS A 51 2.00 -22.14 -33.46
CA HIS A 51 1.51 -21.18 -32.47
C HIS A 51 1.07 -21.86 -31.18
N ASP A 52 0.27 -22.92 -31.27
CA ASP A 52 -0.21 -23.67 -30.12
C ASP A 52 0.93 -24.40 -29.40
N ALA A 53 1.94 -24.91 -30.12
CA ALA A 53 3.15 -25.49 -29.53
C ALA A 53 3.95 -24.46 -28.70
N GLU A 54 4.05 -23.21 -29.18
CA GLU A 54 4.69 -22.12 -28.44
C GLU A 54 3.89 -21.66 -27.21
N LEU A 55 2.56 -21.79 -27.21
CA LEU A 55 1.74 -21.58 -26.01
C LEU A 55 1.97 -22.70 -24.97
N LEU A 56 2.12 -23.94 -25.44
CA LEU A 56 2.37 -25.09 -24.56
C LEU A 56 3.77 -25.06 -23.91
N LYS A 57 4.80 -24.55 -24.61
CA LYS A 57 6.12 -24.27 -24.01
C LYS A 57 6.06 -23.38 -22.77
N LYS A 58 5.08 -22.46 -22.73
CA LYS A 58 4.92 -21.50 -21.63
C LYS A 58 4.12 -22.07 -20.45
N CYS A 59 3.49 -23.24 -20.62
CA CYS A 59 2.70 -23.88 -19.58
C CYS A 59 3.60 -24.74 -18.68
N THR A 60 4.03 -24.17 -17.54
CA THR A 60 4.86 -24.87 -16.56
C THR A 60 4.05 -25.19 -15.30
N ASN A 61 3.80 -26.48 -15.07
CA ASN A 61 3.12 -27.00 -13.89
C ASN A 61 3.53 -28.45 -13.62
N GLU A 62 3.63 -28.87 -12.35
CA GLU A 62 4.06 -30.23 -12.00
C GLU A 62 3.08 -31.32 -12.44
N CYS A 63 1.80 -31.00 -12.65
CA CYS A 63 0.76 -31.90 -13.14
C CYS A 63 0.51 -31.79 -14.67
N ILE A 64 1.43 -31.15 -15.41
CA ILE A 64 1.44 -31.10 -16.87
C ILE A 64 2.78 -31.68 -17.35
N VAL A 65 2.77 -32.47 -18.43
CA VAL A 65 3.99 -32.93 -19.07
C VAL A 65 4.72 -31.73 -19.66
N THR A 66 5.98 -31.53 -19.27
CA THR A 66 6.74 -30.37 -19.72
C THR A 66 7.00 -30.45 -21.21
N PHE A 67 6.61 -29.41 -21.94
CA PHE A 67 6.89 -29.28 -23.36
C PHE A 67 8.17 -28.45 -23.55
N TYR A 68 9.22 -29.06 -24.10
CA TYR A 68 10.54 -28.45 -24.21
C TYR A 68 10.75 -27.72 -25.54
N ASP A 69 10.43 -28.36 -26.66
CA ASP A 69 10.71 -27.81 -27.98
C ASP A 69 9.78 -28.28 -29.09
N VAL A 70 9.71 -27.50 -30.16
CA VAL A 70 9.06 -27.86 -31.43
C VAL A 70 10.06 -27.67 -32.57
N ILE A 71 10.36 -28.74 -33.29
CA ILE A 71 11.33 -28.71 -34.39
C ILE A 71 10.61 -29.11 -35.67
N GLN A 72 10.58 -28.21 -36.64
CA GLN A 72 10.01 -28.48 -37.95
C GLN A 72 11.15 -28.76 -38.95
N HIS A 73 10.97 -29.81 -39.74
CA HIS A 73 11.85 -30.13 -40.86
C HIS A 73 11.03 -30.73 -42.01
N GLU A 74 11.01 -30.04 -43.16
CA GLU A 74 10.16 -30.40 -44.31
C GLU A 74 8.68 -30.57 -43.91
N GLU A 75 8.06 -31.70 -44.27
CA GLU A 75 6.68 -32.09 -43.90
C GLU A 75 6.61 -32.82 -42.56
N LYS A 76 7.58 -32.63 -41.65
CA LYS A 76 7.62 -33.32 -40.35
C LYS A 76 7.78 -32.32 -39.21
N ILE A 77 7.14 -32.65 -38.10
CA ILE A 77 7.24 -31.90 -36.85
C ILE A 77 7.63 -32.85 -35.71
N TRP A 78 8.58 -32.40 -34.88
CA TRP A 78 9.02 -33.05 -33.67
C TRP A 78 8.54 -32.24 -32.48
N LEU A 79 7.77 -32.88 -31.60
CA LEU A 79 7.34 -32.32 -30.33
C LEU A 79 8.22 -32.94 -29.24
N VAL A 80 9.12 -32.14 -28.67
CA VAL A 80 10.09 -32.56 -27.66
C VAL A 80 9.52 -32.29 -26.28
N MET A 81 9.38 -33.34 -25.47
CA MET A 81 8.66 -33.33 -24.20
C MET A 81 9.42 -34.08 -23.10
N GLU A 82 8.99 -33.87 -21.86
CA GLU A 82 9.41 -34.65 -20.70
C GLU A 82 9.13 -36.14 -20.89
N TYR A 83 10.15 -36.98 -20.65
CA TYR A 83 9.99 -38.43 -20.67
C TYR A 83 9.47 -38.94 -19.32
N CYS A 84 8.21 -39.36 -19.28
CA CYS A 84 7.59 -39.93 -18.08
C CYS A 84 7.90 -41.43 -17.94
N ARG A 85 8.95 -41.77 -17.19
CA ARG A 85 9.50 -43.14 -17.14
C ARG A 85 8.57 -44.22 -16.57
N HIS A 86 7.55 -43.87 -15.77
CA HIS A 86 6.62 -44.83 -15.17
C HIS A 86 5.38 -45.13 -16.03
N GLY A 87 5.31 -44.57 -17.24
CA GLY A 87 4.24 -44.85 -18.20
C GLY A 87 2.91 -44.17 -17.86
N SER A 88 1.88 -44.52 -18.62
CA SER A 88 0.53 -43.99 -18.49
C SER A 88 -0.29 -44.76 -17.44
N LEU A 89 -1.39 -44.17 -16.95
CA LEU A 89 -2.35 -44.87 -16.10
C LEU A 89 -3.00 -46.04 -16.84
N ARG A 90 -3.21 -45.94 -18.16
CA ARG A 90 -3.64 -47.08 -18.98
C ARG A 90 -2.70 -48.29 -18.82
N ASP A 91 -1.39 -48.07 -18.84
CA ASP A 91 -0.42 -49.15 -18.70
C ASP A 91 -0.45 -49.76 -17.30
N LYS A 92 -0.68 -48.92 -16.28
CA LYS A 92 -0.85 -49.38 -14.90
C LYS A 92 -2.14 -50.19 -14.71
N MET A 93 -3.25 -49.76 -15.30
CA MET A 93 -4.53 -50.49 -15.23
C MET A 93 -4.43 -51.94 -15.77
N LYS A 94 -3.50 -52.22 -16.68
CA LYS A 94 -3.28 -53.60 -17.18
C LYS A 94 -2.72 -54.53 -16.11
N THR A 95 -2.04 -54.00 -15.09
CA THR A 95 -1.34 -54.80 -14.08
C THR A 95 -1.82 -54.56 -12.66
N MET A 96 -2.67 -53.56 -12.42
CA MET A 96 -3.17 -53.21 -11.10
C MET A 96 -4.50 -52.47 -11.13
N THR A 97 -5.28 -52.62 -10.06
CA THR A 97 -6.45 -51.77 -9.75
C THR A 97 -6.02 -50.55 -8.94
N PHE A 98 -6.91 -49.58 -8.75
CA PHE A 98 -6.66 -48.43 -7.87
C PHE A 98 -7.68 -48.38 -6.74
N ASP A 99 -7.24 -48.02 -5.53
CA ASP A 99 -8.15 -47.74 -4.42
C ASP A 99 -8.67 -46.28 -4.47
N GLU A 100 -9.62 -45.96 -3.59
CA GLU A 100 -10.26 -44.64 -3.61
C GLU A 100 -9.29 -43.49 -3.26
N GLU A 101 -8.25 -43.75 -2.46
CA GLU A 101 -7.26 -42.75 -2.09
C GLU A 101 -6.30 -42.47 -3.25
N GLU A 102 -5.84 -43.52 -3.95
CA GLU A 102 -5.08 -43.40 -5.18
C GLU A 102 -5.90 -42.63 -6.25
N ILE A 103 -7.19 -42.96 -6.41
CA ILE A 103 -8.07 -42.30 -7.37
C ILE A 103 -8.31 -40.83 -7.00
N ARG A 104 -8.42 -40.51 -5.71
CA ARG A 104 -8.53 -39.14 -5.22
C ARG A 104 -7.31 -38.31 -5.63
N ASP A 105 -6.10 -38.83 -5.43
CA ASP A 105 -4.87 -38.11 -5.77
C ASP A 105 -4.67 -38.01 -7.29
N ILE A 106 -5.13 -39.01 -8.07
CA ILE A 106 -5.23 -38.94 -9.53
C ILE A 106 -6.15 -37.77 -9.95
N ALA A 107 -7.35 -37.69 -9.39
CA ALA A 107 -8.32 -36.63 -9.68
C ALA A 107 -7.78 -35.24 -9.31
N SER A 108 -7.16 -35.12 -8.14
CA SER A 108 -6.52 -33.89 -7.66
C SER A 108 -5.44 -33.39 -8.61
N CYS A 109 -4.51 -34.25 -9.02
CA CYS A 109 -3.45 -33.91 -9.99
C CYS A 109 -4.06 -33.45 -11.32
N CYS A 110 -5.06 -34.18 -11.85
CA CYS A 110 -5.73 -33.80 -13.10
C CYS A 110 -6.40 -32.42 -13.00
N LEU A 111 -7.07 -32.12 -11.88
CA LEU A 111 -7.69 -30.82 -11.66
C LEU A 111 -6.66 -29.68 -11.55
N ILE A 112 -5.53 -29.91 -10.88
CA ILE A 112 -4.43 -28.93 -10.79
C ILE A 112 -3.92 -28.60 -12.20
N GLY A 113 -3.67 -29.62 -13.02
CA GLY A 113 -3.26 -29.46 -14.42
C GLY A 113 -4.31 -28.74 -15.28
N LEU A 114 -5.57 -29.20 -15.24
CA LEU A 114 -6.66 -28.61 -16.01
C LEU A 114 -6.94 -27.15 -15.60
N ASN A 115 -6.91 -26.82 -14.32
CA ASN A 115 -7.08 -25.45 -13.85
C ASN A 115 -5.97 -24.54 -14.39
N HIS A 116 -4.73 -25.02 -14.46
CA HIS A 116 -3.62 -24.28 -15.05
C HIS A 116 -3.84 -24.05 -16.56
N LEU A 117 -4.23 -25.08 -17.31
CA LEU A 117 -4.52 -24.97 -18.75
C LEU A 117 -5.70 -24.01 -19.02
N HIS A 118 -6.81 -24.19 -18.30
CA HIS A 118 -8.05 -23.42 -18.50
C HIS A 118 -7.87 -21.93 -18.16
N LYS A 119 -7.06 -21.59 -17.15
CA LYS A 119 -6.67 -20.20 -16.85
C LYS A 119 -5.92 -19.53 -18.00
N ASN A 120 -5.10 -20.31 -18.70
CA ASN A 120 -4.38 -19.87 -19.90
C ASN A 120 -5.20 -20.02 -21.19
N LYS A 121 -6.51 -20.32 -21.09
CA LYS A 121 -7.42 -20.51 -22.23
C LYS A 121 -7.05 -21.67 -23.15
N ILE A 122 -6.32 -22.65 -22.63
CA ILE A 122 -5.91 -23.86 -23.35
C ILE A 122 -6.84 -25.01 -22.94
N MET A 123 -7.31 -25.76 -23.94
CA MET A 123 -8.11 -26.96 -23.74
C MET A 123 -7.25 -28.20 -23.99
N HIS A 124 -7.40 -29.24 -23.17
CA HIS A 124 -6.62 -30.46 -23.37
C HIS A 124 -7.15 -31.30 -24.54
N ARG A 125 -8.48 -31.47 -24.66
CA ARG A 125 -9.22 -32.18 -25.73
C ARG A 125 -9.10 -33.70 -25.78
N ASP A 126 -8.26 -34.32 -24.97
CA ASP A 126 -8.01 -35.78 -25.01
C ASP A 126 -7.68 -36.34 -23.61
N ILE A 127 -8.49 -35.97 -22.62
CA ILE A 127 -8.34 -36.47 -21.25
C ILE A 127 -8.83 -37.92 -21.19
N LYS A 128 -7.90 -38.84 -20.93
CA LYS A 128 -8.13 -40.29 -20.75
C LYS A 128 -6.93 -40.94 -20.05
N PRO A 129 -7.06 -42.17 -19.50
CA PRO A 129 -5.97 -42.84 -18.79
C PRO A 129 -4.67 -43.01 -19.61
N ASP A 130 -4.78 -43.10 -20.94
CA ASP A 130 -3.65 -43.20 -21.86
C ASP A 130 -2.76 -41.93 -21.87
N ASN A 131 -3.34 -40.77 -21.53
CA ASN A 131 -2.69 -39.46 -21.54
C ASN A 131 -2.44 -38.91 -20.13
N MET A 132 -2.62 -39.74 -19.10
CA MET A 132 -2.33 -39.44 -17.70
C MET A 132 -1.07 -40.20 -17.30
N PHE A 133 0.06 -39.51 -17.10
CA PHE A 133 1.35 -40.13 -16.86
C PHE A 133 1.78 -40.07 -15.40
N LEU A 134 2.32 -41.16 -14.86
CA LEU A 134 2.85 -41.18 -13.51
C LEU A 134 4.29 -40.66 -13.48
N SER A 135 4.55 -39.63 -12.67
CA SER A 135 5.89 -39.06 -12.47
C SER A 135 6.66 -39.75 -11.35
N GLU A 136 7.96 -39.46 -11.24
CA GLU A 136 8.82 -39.94 -10.15
C GLU A 136 8.41 -39.43 -8.77
N LYS A 137 7.71 -38.30 -8.69
CA LYS A 137 7.20 -37.73 -7.44
C LYS A 137 5.83 -38.28 -7.05
N GLY A 138 5.33 -39.33 -7.72
CA GLY A 138 3.97 -39.82 -7.47
C GLY A 138 2.90 -38.78 -7.81
N LEU A 139 3.12 -37.96 -8.84
CA LEU A 139 2.11 -37.03 -9.37
C LEU A 139 1.63 -37.50 -10.74
N ILE A 140 0.37 -37.24 -11.07
CA ILE A 140 -0.15 -37.43 -12.43
C ILE A 140 0.11 -36.19 -13.27
N LYS A 141 0.77 -36.40 -14.40
CA LYS A 141 1.02 -35.39 -15.43
C LYS A 141 0.10 -35.61 -16.62
N LEU A 142 -0.68 -34.60 -16.96
CA LEU A 142 -1.47 -34.58 -18.18
C LEU A 142 -0.54 -34.38 -19.39
N GLY A 143 -0.54 -35.33 -20.31
CA GLY A 143 0.29 -35.32 -21.51
C GLY A 143 -0.52 -35.46 -22.80
N ASP A 144 0.16 -35.38 -23.94
CA ASP A 144 -0.45 -35.43 -25.28
C ASP A 144 -1.59 -34.40 -25.46
N MET A 145 -1.28 -33.14 -25.13
CA MET A 145 -2.18 -31.99 -25.30
C MET A 145 -2.55 -31.82 -26.78
N GLY A 146 -3.80 -31.42 -27.05
CA GLY A 146 -4.53 -31.51 -28.32
C GLY A 146 -3.93 -30.97 -29.64
N LEU A 147 -2.64 -30.64 -29.73
CA LEU A 147 -1.92 -30.45 -31.01
C LEU A 147 -2.11 -31.64 -31.96
N ALA A 148 -2.19 -32.85 -31.42
CA ALA A 148 -2.49 -34.07 -32.18
C ALA A 148 -3.87 -34.04 -32.86
N SER A 149 -4.87 -33.38 -32.27
CA SER A 149 -6.21 -33.24 -32.86
C SER A 149 -6.23 -32.27 -34.04
N GLN A 150 -5.37 -31.24 -34.02
CA GLN A 150 -5.22 -30.27 -35.11
C GLN A 150 -4.43 -30.85 -36.29
N LEU A 151 -3.38 -31.65 -36.02
CA LEU A 151 -2.63 -32.40 -37.02
C LEU A 151 -3.51 -33.36 -37.87
N ASN A 152 -4.74 -33.66 -37.43
CA ASN A 152 -5.69 -34.52 -38.13
C ASN A 152 -6.75 -33.77 -38.96
N HIS A 153 -6.85 -32.43 -38.88
CA HIS A 153 -7.91 -31.69 -39.60
C HIS A 153 -7.80 -31.76 -41.14
N SER A 154 -6.68 -32.24 -41.68
CA SER A 154 -6.43 -32.40 -43.12
C SER A 154 -6.67 -33.81 -43.67
N SER A 155 -6.95 -34.82 -42.84
CA SER A 155 -7.21 -36.19 -43.32
C SER A 155 -8.63 -36.66 -43.00
N SER A 156 -9.43 -36.86 -44.05
CA SER A 156 -10.78 -37.43 -44.05
C SER A 156 -10.81 -38.93 -43.70
N GLN A 157 -9.88 -39.41 -42.87
CA GLN A 157 -9.81 -40.78 -42.37
C GLN A 157 -9.87 -40.78 -40.85
N ARG A 158 -11.08 -40.52 -40.29
CA ARG A 158 -11.41 -41.06 -38.98
C ARG A 158 -11.47 -42.57 -39.15
N SER A 159 -10.40 -43.28 -38.78
CA SER A 159 -10.46 -44.74 -38.71
C SER A 159 -11.56 -45.15 -37.71
N ASP A 160 -12.32 -46.18 -38.08
CA ASP A 160 -13.50 -46.74 -37.40
C ASP A 160 -13.21 -47.37 -36.01
N VAL A 161 -12.27 -46.83 -35.23
CA VAL A 161 -11.99 -47.33 -33.88
C VAL A 161 -12.79 -46.50 -32.88
N CYS A 162 -13.86 -47.10 -32.36
CA CYS A 162 -14.83 -46.52 -31.42
C CYS A 162 -14.18 -45.91 -30.13
N GLY A 163 -12.95 -46.31 -29.79
CA GLY A 163 -12.32 -46.09 -28.47
C GLY A 163 -12.15 -44.65 -27.99
N THR A 164 -11.76 -43.69 -28.85
CA THR A 164 -11.56 -42.28 -28.40
C THR A 164 -12.90 -41.55 -28.18
N TYR A 165 -13.97 -41.97 -28.86
CA TYR A 165 -15.28 -41.33 -28.73
C TYR A 165 -15.93 -41.56 -27.37
N LEU A 166 -15.50 -42.59 -26.63
CA LEU A 166 -16.05 -42.98 -25.33
C LEU A 166 -15.93 -41.88 -24.26
N TYR A 167 -14.98 -40.95 -24.42
CA TYR A 167 -14.75 -39.85 -23.48
C TYR A 167 -15.41 -38.54 -23.91
N LEU A 168 -16.03 -38.50 -25.10
CA LEU A 168 -16.54 -37.25 -25.66
C LEU A 168 -17.78 -36.77 -24.91
N PRO A 169 -17.84 -35.47 -24.60
CA PRO A 169 -19.01 -34.89 -23.98
C PRO A 169 -20.14 -34.61 -24.98
N PRO A 170 -21.39 -34.50 -24.51
CA PRO A 170 -22.57 -34.34 -25.37
C PRO A 170 -22.50 -33.09 -26.27
N GLU A 171 -21.89 -32.00 -25.80
CA GLU A 171 -21.76 -30.76 -26.58
C GLU A 171 -20.84 -30.90 -27.79
N THR A 172 -19.88 -31.84 -27.77
CA THR A 172 -18.92 -32.03 -28.87
C THR A 172 -19.60 -32.57 -30.13
N TYR A 173 -20.65 -33.37 -30.00
CA TYR A 173 -21.44 -33.85 -31.15
C TYR A 173 -22.17 -32.72 -31.89
N HIS A 174 -22.33 -31.55 -31.26
CA HIS A 174 -22.88 -30.34 -31.88
C HIS A 174 -21.82 -29.32 -32.27
N ASN A 175 -20.53 -29.69 -32.24
CA ASN A 175 -19.39 -28.78 -32.45
C ASN A 175 -19.35 -27.60 -31.45
N LYS A 176 -19.80 -27.82 -30.20
CA LYS A 176 -19.83 -26.80 -29.13
C LYS A 176 -18.82 -27.09 -28.01
N THR A 177 -17.67 -27.66 -28.33
CA THR A 177 -16.63 -28.00 -27.35
C THR A 177 -16.07 -26.75 -26.67
N VAL A 178 -15.94 -26.77 -25.34
CA VAL A 178 -15.45 -25.66 -24.50
C VAL A 178 -14.48 -26.17 -23.43
N LEU A 179 -13.84 -25.29 -22.64
CA LEU A 179 -12.88 -25.71 -21.60
C LEU A 179 -13.48 -26.74 -20.63
N LYS A 180 -14.76 -26.56 -20.23
CA LYS A 180 -15.48 -27.49 -19.36
C LYS A 180 -15.74 -28.87 -19.98
N SER A 181 -15.50 -29.04 -21.28
CA SER A 181 -15.56 -30.35 -21.96
C SER A 181 -14.50 -31.31 -21.42
N ASP A 182 -13.32 -30.82 -21.04
CA ASP A 182 -12.25 -31.64 -20.43
C ASP A 182 -12.70 -32.28 -19.09
N LEU A 183 -13.60 -31.63 -18.35
CA LEU A 183 -14.08 -32.11 -17.05
C LEU A 183 -15.05 -33.28 -17.19
N TRP A 184 -15.83 -33.33 -18.28
CA TRP A 184 -16.64 -34.51 -18.58
C TRP A 184 -15.74 -35.70 -18.90
N SER A 185 -14.72 -35.50 -19.75
CA SER A 185 -13.76 -36.55 -20.10
C SER A 185 -12.98 -37.03 -18.87
N LEU A 186 -12.65 -36.14 -17.93
CA LEU A 186 -12.13 -36.52 -16.62
C LEU A 186 -13.11 -37.39 -15.84
N GLY A 187 -14.41 -37.02 -15.78
CA GLY A 187 -15.44 -37.82 -15.11
C GLY A 187 -15.54 -39.25 -15.67
N ILE A 188 -15.55 -39.40 -16.99
CA ILE A 188 -15.54 -40.72 -17.65
C ILE A 188 -14.25 -41.49 -17.34
N SER A 189 -13.10 -40.81 -17.38
CA SER A 189 -11.81 -41.42 -17.05
C SER A 189 -11.75 -41.95 -15.63
N LEU A 190 -12.33 -41.21 -14.67
CA LEU A 190 -12.36 -41.64 -13.27
C LEU A 190 -13.29 -42.83 -13.04
N ILE A 191 -14.42 -42.91 -13.76
CA ILE A 191 -15.26 -44.12 -13.75
C ILE A 191 -14.45 -45.31 -14.27
N GLU A 192 -13.77 -45.14 -15.40
CA GLU A 192 -12.99 -46.21 -16.00
C GLU A 192 -11.83 -46.68 -15.10
N ILE A 193 -11.10 -45.76 -14.47
CA ILE A 193 -10.02 -46.10 -13.54
C ILE A 193 -10.56 -46.86 -12.32
N ALA A 194 -11.69 -46.40 -11.78
CA ALA A 194 -12.33 -47.01 -10.63
C ALA A 194 -12.91 -48.40 -10.94
N GLU A 195 -13.67 -48.53 -12.03
CA GLU A 195 -14.41 -49.73 -12.37
C GLU A 195 -13.65 -50.68 -13.31
N GLN A 196 -12.44 -50.30 -13.75
CA GLN A 196 -11.58 -51.02 -14.70
C GLN A 196 -12.16 -51.17 -16.12
N GLU A 197 -13.33 -50.58 -16.36
CA GLU A 197 -14.03 -50.63 -17.64
C GLU A 197 -14.69 -49.28 -17.91
N ASN A 198 -14.63 -48.82 -19.16
CA ASN A 198 -15.27 -47.57 -19.55
C ASN A 198 -16.81 -47.76 -19.54
N PRO A 199 -17.60 -46.81 -19.03
CA PRO A 199 -19.06 -46.95 -18.90
C PRO A 199 -19.82 -47.12 -20.23
N PHE A 200 -19.14 -46.94 -21.37
CA PHE A 200 -19.71 -47.13 -22.69
C PHE A 200 -18.97 -48.19 -23.54
N ALA A 201 -18.12 -49.02 -22.91
CA ALA A 201 -17.27 -49.99 -23.62
C ALA A 201 -18.07 -51.05 -24.41
N ASP A 202 -19.29 -51.35 -23.98
CA ASP A 202 -20.20 -52.32 -24.60
C ASP A 202 -20.94 -51.76 -25.84
N ILE A 203 -20.86 -50.44 -26.08
CA ILE A 203 -21.57 -49.78 -27.18
C ILE A 203 -20.73 -49.83 -28.47
N VAL A 204 -21.11 -50.73 -29.38
CA VAL A 204 -20.34 -51.02 -30.60
C VAL A 204 -20.47 -49.95 -31.68
N SER A 205 -21.66 -49.34 -31.86
CA SER A 205 -21.88 -48.36 -32.94
C SER A 205 -21.76 -46.91 -32.46
N HIS A 206 -21.04 -46.09 -33.23
CA HIS A 206 -20.88 -44.65 -32.93
C HIS A 206 -22.22 -43.91 -32.79
N GLY A 207 -23.23 -44.26 -33.61
CA GLY A 207 -24.57 -43.68 -33.51
C GLY A 207 -25.29 -44.03 -32.21
N SER A 208 -25.14 -45.27 -31.72
CA SER A 208 -25.71 -45.68 -30.42
C SER A 208 -24.99 -45.01 -29.25
N LEU A 209 -23.67 -44.84 -29.35
CA LEU A 209 -22.87 -44.13 -28.36
C LEU A 209 -23.30 -42.66 -28.27
N MET A 210 -23.40 -41.98 -29.43
CA MET A 210 -23.90 -40.61 -29.52
C MET A 210 -25.29 -40.48 -28.88
N TYR A 211 -26.23 -41.37 -29.23
CA TYR A 211 -27.56 -41.37 -28.64
C TYR A 211 -27.53 -41.58 -27.12
N ARG A 212 -26.71 -42.52 -26.63
CA ARG A 212 -26.57 -42.77 -25.18
C ARG A 212 -26.03 -41.55 -24.44
N VAL A 213 -24.97 -40.92 -24.96
CA VAL A 213 -24.35 -39.74 -24.36
C VAL A 213 -25.29 -38.52 -24.43
N MET A 214 -25.99 -38.30 -25.53
CA MET A 214 -26.88 -37.15 -25.71
C MET A 214 -28.22 -37.28 -24.98
N SER A 215 -28.83 -38.46 -25.02
CA SER A 215 -30.23 -38.66 -24.60
C SER A 215 -30.41 -39.55 -23.36
N GLY A 216 -29.45 -40.43 -23.03
CA GLY A 216 -29.54 -41.28 -21.84
C GLY A 216 -29.09 -40.58 -20.55
N ASP A 217 -29.37 -41.15 -19.38
CA ASP A 217 -28.82 -40.62 -18.13
C ASP A 217 -27.27 -40.67 -18.12
N PRO A 218 -26.58 -39.65 -17.56
CA PRO A 218 -25.13 -39.71 -17.38
C PRO A 218 -24.73 -40.95 -16.56
N PRO A 219 -23.60 -41.59 -16.87
CA PRO A 219 -23.12 -42.71 -16.08
C PRO A 219 -22.72 -42.23 -14.67
N SER A 220 -22.78 -43.13 -13.70
CA SER A 220 -22.45 -42.84 -12.31
C SER A 220 -21.76 -44.05 -11.69
N LEU A 221 -20.91 -43.81 -10.71
CA LEU A 221 -20.25 -44.86 -9.94
C LEU A 221 -21.24 -45.60 -9.04
N SER A 222 -20.98 -46.88 -8.79
CA SER A 222 -21.78 -47.64 -7.83
C SER A 222 -21.65 -47.09 -6.40
N ARG A 223 -22.75 -46.58 -5.83
CA ARG A 223 -22.86 -46.15 -4.42
C ARG A 223 -22.58 -47.25 -3.40
N THR A 224 -22.61 -48.52 -3.81
CA THR A 224 -22.29 -49.65 -2.92
C THR A 224 -20.80 -49.94 -2.82
N LYS A 225 -19.99 -49.44 -3.76
CA LYS A 225 -18.54 -49.67 -3.83
C LYS A 225 -17.71 -48.45 -3.46
N TRP A 226 -18.22 -47.25 -3.72
CA TRP A 226 -17.48 -45.99 -3.62
C TRP A 226 -18.17 -45.01 -2.67
N SER A 227 -17.39 -44.14 -2.02
CA SER A 227 -17.95 -43.16 -1.09
C SER A 227 -18.92 -42.19 -1.76
N ASP A 228 -19.90 -41.68 -1.00
CA ASP A 228 -20.84 -40.67 -1.49
C ASP A 228 -20.12 -39.42 -2.00
N ALA A 229 -18.99 -39.06 -1.39
CA ALA A 229 -18.17 -37.93 -1.83
C ALA A 229 -17.56 -38.17 -3.21
N PHE A 230 -17.06 -39.38 -3.49
CA PHE A 230 -16.49 -39.71 -4.80
C PHE A 230 -17.58 -39.79 -5.87
N VAL A 231 -18.71 -40.43 -5.56
CA VAL A 231 -19.87 -40.53 -6.46
C VAL A 231 -20.40 -39.13 -6.81
N ASP A 232 -20.56 -38.24 -5.82
CA ASP A 232 -21.00 -36.85 -6.04
C ASP A 232 -20.00 -36.05 -6.90
N PHE A 233 -18.70 -36.24 -6.67
CA PHE A 233 -17.65 -35.61 -7.48
C PHE A 233 -17.76 -36.00 -8.96
N VAL A 234 -17.87 -37.29 -9.26
CA VAL A 234 -18.02 -37.79 -10.64
C VAL A 234 -19.33 -37.28 -11.28
N ASN A 235 -20.44 -37.27 -10.53
CA ASN A 235 -21.71 -36.74 -11.03
C ASN A 235 -21.63 -35.25 -11.39
N LYS A 236 -20.86 -34.46 -10.64
CA LYS A 236 -20.61 -33.04 -10.97
C LYS A 236 -19.76 -32.86 -12.23
N CYS A 237 -18.82 -33.77 -12.50
CA CYS A 237 -18.10 -33.79 -13.77
C CYS A 237 -19.03 -34.10 -14.96
N LEU A 238 -20.02 -34.99 -14.76
CA LEU A 238 -20.89 -35.54 -15.81
C LEU A 238 -22.24 -34.82 -15.94
N VAL A 239 -22.26 -33.51 -15.67
CA VAL A 239 -23.42 -32.66 -15.96
C VAL A 239 -23.47 -32.36 -17.46
N LYS A 240 -24.58 -32.72 -18.14
CA LYS A 240 -24.73 -32.51 -19.59
C LYS A 240 -24.79 -31.04 -19.98
N GLU A 241 -25.50 -30.23 -19.19
CA GLU A 241 -25.63 -28.81 -19.43
C GLU A 241 -24.32 -28.10 -19.07
N VAL A 242 -23.60 -27.62 -20.08
CA VAL A 242 -22.25 -27.05 -19.96
C VAL A 242 -22.19 -25.89 -18.97
N GLU A 243 -23.22 -25.02 -18.97
CA GLU A 243 -23.26 -23.88 -18.06
C GLU A 243 -23.41 -24.31 -16.60
N SER A 244 -24.11 -25.41 -16.35
CA SER A 244 -24.30 -25.98 -15.02
C SER A 244 -23.13 -26.87 -14.56
N ARG A 245 -22.28 -27.33 -15.49
CA ARG A 245 -21.06 -28.09 -15.16
C ARG A 245 -20.06 -27.16 -14.43
N PRO A 246 -19.55 -27.52 -13.24
CA PRO A 246 -18.59 -26.67 -12.52
C PRO A 246 -17.27 -26.50 -13.31
N SER A 247 -16.50 -25.45 -13.00
CA SER A 247 -15.15 -25.29 -13.55
C SER A 247 -14.12 -26.16 -12.80
N ALA A 248 -12.90 -26.28 -13.35
CA ALA A 248 -11.81 -27.00 -12.66
C ALA A 248 -11.51 -26.37 -11.28
N ALA A 249 -11.54 -25.04 -11.20
CA ALA A 249 -11.35 -24.31 -9.94
C ALA A 249 -12.46 -24.59 -8.91
N ASP A 250 -13.70 -24.74 -9.37
CA ASP A 250 -14.83 -25.09 -8.48
C ASP A 250 -14.67 -26.52 -7.96
N LEU A 251 -14.31 -27.47 -8.83
CA LEU A 251 -14.12 -28.88 -8.47
C LEU A 251 -12.92 -29.11 -7.55
N MET A 252 -11.87 -28.29 -7.62
CA MET A 252 -10.74 -28.34 -6.67
C MET A 252 -11.18 -28.08 -5.22
N ASN A 253 -12.33 -27.44 -5.00
CA ASN A 253 -12.89 -27.19 -3.67
C ASN A 253 -13.89 -28.27 -3.23
N HIS A 254 -14.09 -29.31 -4.03
CA HIS A 254 -15.02 -30.39 -3.71
C HIS A 254 -14.53 -31.21 -2.51
N PRO A 255 -15.40 -31.62 -1.56
CA PRO A 255 -15.00 -32.39 -0.37
C PRO A 255 -14.18 -33.65 -0.67
N PHE A 256 -14.41 -34.29 -1.83
CA PHE A 256 -13.65 -35.46 -2.24
C PHE A 256 -12.15 -35.17 -2.44
N VAL A 257 -11.76 -34.02 -3.00
CA VAL A 257 -10.38 -33.73 -3.43
C VAL A 257 -9.73 -32.56 -2.70
N LYS A 258 -10.48 -31.70 -2.02
CA LYS A 258 -10.01 -30.42 -1.47
C LYS A 258 -8.72 -30.54 -0.64
N ASP A 259 -8.69 -31.48 0.29
CA ASP A 259 -7.54 -31.66 1.18
C ASP A 259 -6.34 -32.28 0.45
N SER A 260 -6.60 -33.22 -0.47
CA SER A 260 -5.59 -33.82 -1.34
C SER A 260 -4.96 -32.79 -2.29
N VAL A 261 -5.77 -31.91 -2.88
CA VAL A 261 -5.30 -30.79 -3.71
C VAL A 261 -4.39 -29.86 -2.91
N ALA A 262 -4.79 -29.47 -1.69
CA ALA A 262 -3.98 -28.62 -0.83
C ALA A 262 -2.65 -29.28 -0.48
N ARG A 263 -2.68 -30.55 -0.07
CA ARG A 263 -1.50 -31.36 0.25
C ARG A 263 -0.54 -31.47 -0.94
N ILE A 264 -1.03 -31.81 -2.12
CA ILE A 264 -0.20 -31.98 -3.33
C ILE A 264 0.47 -30.66 -3.72
N ILE A 265 -0.24 -29.54 -3.63
CA ILE A 265 0.32 -28.21 -3.92
C ILE A 265 1.41 -27.82 -2.90
N GLU A 266 1.23 -28.18 -1.62
CA GLU A 266 2.18 -27.85 -0.55
C GLU A 266 3.42 -28.76 -0.56
N GLU A 267 3.23 -30.08 -0.70
CA GLU A 267 4.28 -31.07 -0.57
C GLU A 267 5.01 -31.36 -1.90
N GLY A 268 4.37 -31.11 -3.06
CA GLY A 268 4.94 -31.40 -4.38
C GLY A 268 5.13 -32.89 -4.67
N VAL A 269 4.46 -33.75 -3.92
CA VAL A 269 4.51 -35.22 -3.99
C VAL A 269 3.13 -35.77 -3.61
N SER A 270 2.73 -36.92 -4.17
CA SER A 270 1.62 -37.69 -3.62
C SER A 270 2.13 -39.08 -3.21
N ARG A 271 2.05 -39.38 -1.91
CA ARG A 271 2.55 -40.64 -1.36
C ARG A 271 1.77 -41.87 -1.84
N PRO A 272 0.43 -41.87 -1.92
CA PRO A 272 -0.31 -43.03 -2.43
C PRO A 272 0.17 -43.42 -3.83
N LEU A 273 0.34 -42.44 -4.73
CA LEU A 273 0.81 -42.72 -6.08
C LEU A 273 2.32 -42.93 -6.19
N LEU A 274 3.11 -42.39 -5.25
CA LEU A 274 4.56 -42.67 -5.18
C LEU A 274 4.80 -44.15 -4.88
N MET A 275 3.99 -44.78 -4.03
CA MET A 275 4.11 -46.22 -3.76
C MET A 275 3.93 -47.08 -5.01
N LEU A 276 3.15 -46.60 -5.98
CA LEU A 276 2.96 -47.26 -7.28
C LEU A 276 4.19 -47.21 -8.19
N THR A 277 5.11 -46.26 -7.97
CA THR A 277 6.37 -46.18 -8.74
C THR A 277 7.40 -47.15 -8.19
N LEU A 278 7.36 -47.43 -6.88
CA LEU A 278 8.27 -48.32 -6.16
C LEU A 278 7.93 -49.81 -6.29
N GLY A 279 6.81 -50.15 -6.93
CA GLY A 279 6.42 -51.54 -7.25
C GLY A 279 5.98 -52.40 -6.06
N LYS A 280 5.66 -51.79 -4.92
CA LYS A 280 5.32 -52.49 -3.67
C LYS A 280 3.82 -52.34 -3.36
N LYS A 281 2.95 -53.05 -4.10
CA LYS A 281 1.51 -53.10 -3.81
C LYS A 281 1.11 -54.10 -2.72
N GLU A 282 2.02 -55.00 -2.32
CA GLU A 282 1.68 -56.14 -1.43
C GLU A 282 1.80 -55.89 0.08
N ILE A 283 2.12 -54.69 0.58
CA ILE A 283 2.31 -54.50 2.03
C ILE A 283 1.03 -54.08 2.77
N PHE A 284 -0.05 -53.66 2.10
CA PHE A 284 -1.24 -53.11 2.78
C PHE A 284 -2.60 -53.66 2.31
N THR A 285 -2.70 -54.94 1.94
CA THR A 285 -4.02 -55.59 2.07
C THR A 285 -4.32 -55.73 3.56
N THR A 286 -5.38 -55.04 4.03
CA THR A 286 -6.10 -55.16 5.32
C THR A 286 -5.38 -55.95 6.41
N PRO A 287 -5.16 -55.39 7.62
CA PRO A 287 -4.41 -56.07 8.67
C PRO A 287 -5.06 -57.43 8.98
N LYS A 288 -4.51 -58.50 8.41
CA LYS A 288 -4.51 -59.81 9.04
C LYS A 288 -3.83 -59.55 10.37
N GLU A 289 -4.54 -59.84 11.45
CA GLU A 289 -4.11 -59.87 12.84
C GLU A 289 -2.62 -60.24 12.94
N ALA A 290 -1.77 -59.23 12.80
CA ALA A 290 -0.33 -59.33 12.90
C ALA A 290 -0.01 -58.70 14.24
N GLN A 291 0.55 -59.54 15.09
CA GLN A 291 0.96 -59.23 16.45
C GLN A 291 1.57 -57.82 16.50
N HIS A 292 0.87 -56.92 17.18
CA HIS A 292 1.27 -55.53 17.34
C HIS A 292 2.66 -55.46 17.97
N GLU A 293 3.71 -55.35 17.18
CA GLU A 293 4.96 -54.80 17.67
C GLU A 293 4.70 -53.33 17.98
N GLU A 294 4.80 -52.99 19.25
CA GLU A 294 4.59 -51.65 19.78
C GLU A 294 5.61 -50.64 19.20
N THR A 295 6.70 -51.15 18.63
CA THR A 295 7.84 -50.41 18.06
C THR A 295 8.22 -50.91 16.67
N THR A 296 8.20 -50.02 15.69
CA THR A 296 8.79 -50.24 14.36
C THR A 296 10.21 -49.73 14.36
N VAL A 297 11.16 -50.61 14.09
CA VAL A 297 12.58 -50.26 13.94
C VAL A 297 12.91 -50.01 12.48
N VAL A 298 13.45 -48.84 12.17
CA VAL A 298 13.85 -48.45 10.81
C VAL A 298 15.36 -48.55 10.69
N TRP A 299 15.85 -49.51 9.89
CA TRP A 299 17.28 -49.82 9.79
C TRP A 299 18.04 -49.05 8.70
N ASP A 300 17.35 -48.66 7.62
CA ASP A 300 17.91 -48.01 6.44
C ASP A 300 16.84 -47.15 5.72
N ASP A 301 17.26 -46.47 4.65
CA ASP A 301 16.42 -45.56 3.86
C ASP A 301 15.25 -46.29 3.18
N GLU A 302 15.42 -47.56 2.79
CA GLU A 302 14.34 -48.34 2.19
C GLU A 302 13.27 -48.67 3.23
N HIS A 303 13.68 -49.13 4.43
CA HIS A 303 12.76 -49.35 5.55
C HIS A 303 12.04 -48.05 5.95
N PHE A 304 12.71 -46.90 5.84
CA PHE A 304 12.12 -45.61 6.19
C PHE A 304 11.02 -45.19 5.21
N VAL A 305 11.25 -45.34 3.91
CA VAL A 305 10.26 -45.03 2.86
C VAL A 305 9.03 -45.92 2.98
N LEU A 306 9.21 -47.17 3.43
CA LEU A 306 8.15 -48.17 3.55
C LEU A 306 7.51 -48.21 4.94
N CYS A 307 7.85 -47.26 5.82
CA CYS A 307 7.39 -47.30 7.19
C CYS A 307 5.85 -47.18 7.25
N PRO A 308 5.15 -48.13 7.90
CA PRO A 308 3.70 -48.10 8.01
C PRO A 308 3.16 -46.83 8.66
N GLU A 309 2.02 -46.32 8.18
CA GLU A 309 1.38 -45.13 8.78
C GLU A 309 0.77 -45.41 10.16
N ASP A 310 0.49 -46.68 10.48
CA ASP A 310 -0.08 -47.13 11.75
C ASP A 310 0.96 -47.41 12.86
N VAL A 311 2.21 -47.01 12.63
CA VAL A 311 3.29 -47.09 13.61
C VAL A 311 3.01 -46.24 14.86
N LYS A 312 3.18 -46.84 16.05
CA LYS A 312 3.04 -46.16 17.35
C LYS A 312 4.37 -45.68 17.92
N VAL A 313 5.44 -46.44 17.76
CA VAL A 313 6.79 -46.03 18.13
C VAL A 313 7.71 -46.27 16.93
N MET A 314 8.39 -45.22 16.48
CA MET A 314 9.32 -45.29 15.36
C MET A 314 10.75 -45.11 15.89
N ASP A 315 11.55 -46.17 15.83
CA ASP A 315 12.95 -46.20 16.25
C ASP A 315 13.86 -46.28 15.01
N ILE A 316 14.31 -45.11 14.55
CA ILE A 316 15.18 -44.94 13.40
C ILE A 316 16.63 -45.13 13.84
N LYS A 317 17.32 -46.11 13.25
CA LYS A 317 18.72 -46.38 13.53
C LYS A 317 19.65 -45.36 12.90
N ALA A 318 20.91 -45.38 13.33
CA ALA A 318 21.89 -44.41 12.89
C ALA A 318 22.11 -44.45 11.38
N ASN A 319 22.46 -43.31 10.79
CA ASN A 319 22.74 -43.12 9.36
C ASN A 319 21.55 -43.23 8.38
N VAL A 320 20.31 -43.22 8.86
CA VAL A 320 19.11 -43.30 8.01
C VAL A 320 18.65 -41.91 7.52
N GLY A 321 18.08 -41.85 6.33
CA GLY A 321 17.45 -40.68 5.72
C GLY A 321 18.43 -39.68 5.11
N ASN A 322 19.59 -40.14 4.64
CA ASN A 322 20.69 -39.29 4.17
C ASN A 322 20.71 -39.07 2.65
N ASN A 323 19.56 -39.17 1.97
CA ASN A 323 19.45 -38.88 0.55
C ASN A 323 19.59 -37.36 0.27
N PRO A 324 20.60 -36.90 -0.50
CA PRO A 324 20.81 -35.49 -0.82
C PRO A 324 19.70 -34.84 -1.66
N ASP A 325 18.90 -35.63 -2.39
CA ASP A 325 17.80 -35.12 -3.22
C ASP A 325 16.57 -34.74 -2.38
N CYS A 326 16.50 -35.20 -1.13
CA CYS A 326 15.43 -34.87 -0.20
C CYS A 326 15.85 -33.67 0.65
N GLN A 327 15.21 -32.52 0.45
CA GLN A 327 15.52 -31.28 1.20
C GLN A 327 14.54 -30.98 2.34
N ARG A 328 13.37 -31.62 2.38
CA ARG A 328 12.34 -31.39 3.40
C ARG A 328 11.72 -32.70 3.84
N TRP A 329 11.30 -32.77 5.10
CA TRP A 329 10.55 -33.92 5.58
C TRP A 329 9.46 -33.55 6.59
N SER A 330 8.32 -34.22 6.48
CA SER A 330 7.19 -34.13 7.40
C SER A 330 6.79 -35.52 7.89
N PHE A 331 6.50 -35.64 9.18
CA PHE A 331 5.96 -36.85 9.81
C PHE A 331 4.43 -36.80 9.98
N SER A 332 3.75 -35.82 9.37
CA SER A 332 2.31 -35.62 9.50
C SER A 332 1.47 -36.85 9.08
N GLN A 333 1.97 -37.74 8.22
CA GLN A 333 1.22 -38.95 7.86
C GLN A 333 1.08 -39.96 9.00
N TYR A 334 1.98 -39.93 9.99
CA TYR A 334 1.98 -40.88 11.10
C TYR A 334 1.06 -40.40 12.23
N ALA A 335 -0.23 -40.28 11.94
CA ALA A 335 -1.22 -39.66 12.81
C ALA A 335 -1.36 -40.34 14.18
N ILE A 336 -0.99 -41.62 14.29
CA ILE A 336 -1.05 -42.37 15.55
C ILE A 336 0.30 -42.59 16.24
N LEU A 337 1.38 -41.99 15.71
CA LEU A 337 2.72 -42.05 16.30
C LEU A 337 2.72 -41.41 17.69
N ARG A 338 3.26 -42.14 18.67
CA ARG A 338 3.45 -41.72 20.06
C ARG A 338 4.89 -41.38 20.36
N GLU A 339 5.85 -42.16 19.84
CA GLU A 339 7.26 -41.89 20.07
C GLU A 339 8.06 -41.88 18.77
N LEU A 340 8.84 -40.81 18.56
CA LEU A 340 9.81 -40.71 17.49
C LEU A 340 11.21 -40.73 18.08
N ILE A 341 11.99 -41.75 17.77
CA ILE A 341 13.38 -41.92 18.21
C ILE A 341 14.25 -41.93 16.95
N VAL A 342 15.06 -40.90 16.77
CA VAL A 342 16.01 -40.76 15.67
C VAL A 342 17.41 -41.04 16.20
N GLY A 343 18.10 -42.01 15.59
CA GLY A 343 19.47 -42.37 15.88
C GLY A 343 20.48 -41.28 15.51
N ASN A 344 21.77 -41.56 15.68
CA ASN A 344 22.81 -40.60 15.33
C ASN A 344 23.00 -40.48 13.81
N GLU A 345 23.49 -39.35 13.34
CA GLU A 345 23.92 -39.15 11.93
C GLU A 345 22.79 -39.38 10.90
N CYS A 346 21.53 -39.16 11.30
CA CYS A 346 20.36 -39.29 10.44
C CYS A 346 19.97 -37.96 9.78
N PHE A 347 19.31 -38.01 8.62
CA PHE A 347 18.71 -36.85 7.95
C PHE A 347 19.66 -35.65 7.75
N GLN A 348 20.94 -35.90 7.49
CA GLN A 348 21.97 -34.87 7.50
C GLN A 348 21.76 -33.77 6.44
N TYR A 349 21.15 -34.12 5.30
CA TYR A 349 20.86 -33.20 4.18
C TYR A 349 19.45 -32.60 4.22
N ILE A 350 18.61 -33.02 5.16
CA ILE A 350 17.26 -32.47 5.32
C ILE A 350 17.37 -31.08 5.95
N LYS A 351 16.79 -30.10 5.27
CA LYS A 351 16.80 -28.68 5.69
C LYS A 351 15.67 -28.38 6.65
N ASP A 352 14.46 -28.88 6.36
CA ASP A 352 13.26 -28.59 7.13
C ASP A 352 12.69 -29.88 7.77
N LEU A 353 12.52 -29.88 9.09
CA LEU A 353 11.80 -30.91 9.84
C LEU A 353 10.50 -30.33 10.39
N SER A 354 9.37 -30.88 9.92
CA SER A 354 8.03 -30.47 10.35
C SER A 354 7.29 -31.60 11.09
N LEU A 355 6.90 -31.32 12.33
CA LEU A 355 6.04 -32.15 13.18
C LEU A 355 4.77 -31.35 13.48
N LYS A 356 3.76 -31.46 12.61
CA LYS A 356 2.51 -30.69 12.71
C LYS A 356 1.31 -31.60 12.90
N GLU A 357 0.41 -31.19 13.80
CA GLU A 357 -0.90 -31.83 14.02
C GLU A 357 -0.82 -33.32 14.43
N MET A 358 0.31 -33.72 15.03
CA MET A 358 0.52 -35.07 15.51
C MET A 358 -0.08 -35.24 16.93
N ASP A 359 -1.41 -35.31 16.99
CA ASP A 359 -2.20 -35.30 18.23
C ASP A 359 -1.87 -36.43 19.21
N ARG A 360 -1.28 -37.54 18.74
CA ARG A 360 -0.88 -38.69 19.57
C ARG A 360 0.58 -38.70 19.98
N LEU A 361 1.40 -37.80 19.42
CA LEU A 361 2.84 -37.79 19.66
C LEU A 361 3.10 -37.36 21.10
N GLU A 362 3.77 -38.22 21.87
CA GLU A 362 4.08 -38.06 23.29
C GLU A 362 5.55 -37.74 23.53
N ARG A 363 6.47 -38.26 22.70
CA ARG A 363 7.92 -38.09 22.89
C ARG A 363 8.71 -38.02 21.59
N VAL A 364 9.66 -37.09 21.53
CA VAL A 364 10.62 -36.96 20.42
C VAL A 364 12.05 -37.00 20.96
N VAL A 365 12.87 -37.88 20.40
CA VAL A 365 14.30 -37.96 20.67
C VAL A 365 15.05 -37.93 19.36
N ILE A 366 15.98 -36.98 19.24
CA ILE A 366 16.89 -36.87 18.11
C ILE A 366 18.31 -37.09 18.61
N GLY A 367 19.03 -37.99 17.94
CA GLY A 367 20.42 -38.33 18.23
C GLY A 367 21.39 -37.19 17.92
N LYS A 368 22.68 -37.54 17.89
CA LYS A 368 23.77 -36.60 17.59
C LYS A 368 23.93 -36.42 16.08
N LYS A 369 24.44 -35.26 15.66
CA LYS A 369 24.77 -34.93 14.25
C LYS A 369 23.63 -35.21 13.26
N CYS A 370 22.40 -34.94 13.65
CA CYS A 370 21.24 -35.03 12.76
C CYS A 370 20.93 -33.66 12.16
N PHE A 371 20.44 -33.59 10.92
CA PHE A 371 20.04 -32.32 10.28
C PHE A 371 21.17 -31.25 10.31
N CYS A 372 22.42 -31.64 10.08
CA CYS A 372 23.59 -30.78 10.33
C CYS A 372 24.36 -30.34 9.07
N LEU A 373 24.17 -30.97 7.91
CA LEU A 373 24.89 -30.64 6.68
C LEU A 373 24.12 -29.64 5.79
N ALA A 374 22.79 -29.59 5.89
CA ALA A 374 21.99 -28.58 5.20
C ALA A 374 22.20 -27.18 5.79
N ASN A 375 22.31 -26.16 4.94
CA ASN A 375 22.40 -24.76 5.36
C ASN A 375 21.02 -24.10 5.47
N GLY A 376 20.73 -23.51 6.63
CA GLY A 376 19.46 -22.87 6.94
C GLY A 376 18.37 -23.87 7.31
N GLY A 377 17.12 -23.51 7.04
CA GLY A 377 15.97 -24.39 7.27
C GLY A 377 15.28 -24.18 8.61
N ALA A 378 14.28 -25.02 8.87
CA ALA A 378 13.39 -24.90 10.01
C ALA A 378 13.17 -26.21 10.77
N LEU A 379 13.14 -26.12 12.11
CA LEU A 379 12.51 -27.13 12.97
C LEU A 379 11.16 -26.58 13.43
N GLU A 380 10.07 -27.24 13.05
CA GLU A 380 8.72 -26.84 13.42
C GLU A 380 8.02 -27.97 14.17
N VAL A 381 7.58 -27.71 15.39
CA VAL A 381 6.77 -28.62 16.21
C VAL A 381 5.51 -27.87 16.62
N VAL A 382 4.40 -28.16 15.94
CA VAL A 382 3.18 -27.33 16.01
C VAL A 382 1.94 -28.21 16.24
N ASN A 383 1.07 -27.81 17.17
CA ASN A 383 -0.22 -28.47 17.42
C ASN A 383 -0.12 -29.96 17.83
N CYS A 384 1.00 -30.43 18.41
CA CYS A 384 1.12 -31.81 18.92
C CYS A 384 0.56 -31.88 20.35
N LYS A 385 -0.75 -32.12 20.48
CA LYS A 385 -1.52 -32.00 21.73
C LYS A 385 -1.11 -32.93 22.85
N ARG A 386 -0.35 -34.00 22.62
CA ARG A 386 0.09 -34.95 23.66
C ARG A 386 1.58 -34.92 23.95
N LEU A 387 2.33 -34.06 23.25
CA LEU A 387 3.78 -34.09 23.32
C LEU A 387 4.23 -33.65 24.71
N THR A 388 5.03 -34.48 25.39
CA THR A 388 5.48 -34.26 26.77
C THR A 388 6.97 -33.94 26.86
N SER A 389 7.79 -34.46 25.94
CA SER A 389 9.23 -34.21 25.92
C SER A 389 9.85 -34.17 24.52
N VAL A 390 10.81 -33.26 24.35
CA VAL A 390 11.67 -33.18 23.16
C VAL A 390 13.13 -33.17 23.59
N LYS A 391 13.93 -34.09 23.07
CA LYS A 391 15.37 -34.17 23.32
C LYS A 391 16.14 -34.14 22.00
N ILE A 392 17.15 -33.28 21.91
CA ILE A 392 18.01 -33.15 20.73
C ILE A 392 19.46 -33.34 21.15
N GLY A 393 20.17 -34.27 20.50
CA GLY A 393 21.56 -34.59 20.75
C GLY A 393 22.56 -33.56 20.23
N ASP A 394 23.82 -33.74 20.62
CA ASP A 394 24.93 -32.85 20.26
C ASP A 394 25.10 -32.70 18.75
N ASP A 395 25.49 -31.50 18.31
CA ASP A 395 25.82 -31.16 16.92
C ASP A 395 24.69 -31.42 15.92
N SER A 396 23.45 -31.54 16.40
CA SER A 396 22.24 -31.62 15.56
C SER A 396 21.66 -30.22 15.29
N PHE A 397 21.08 -30.00 14.10
CA PHE A 397 20.50 -28.71 13.70
C PHE A 397 21.48 -27.52 13.83
N THR A 398 22.76 -27.75 13.55
CA THR A 398 23.82 -26.74 13.73
C THR A 398 23.59 -25.50 12.87
N ASN A 399 23.13 -25.68 11.63
CA ASN A 399 22.95 -24.60 10.65
C ASN A 399 21.48 -24.17 10.48
N THR A 400 20.56 -24.65 11.33
CA THR A 400 19.13 -24.33 11.25
C THR A 400 18.87 -22.87 11.60
N SER A 401 18.13 -22.16 10.75
CA SER A 401 17.85 -20.73 10.93
C SER A 401 16.60 -20.49 11.78
N ASN A 402 15.58 -21.32 11.64
CA ASN A 402 14.29 -21.11 12.31
C ASN A 402 13.93 -22.30 13.20
N VAL A 403 13.49 -22.02 14.42
CA VAL A 403 13.00 -23.04 15.34
C VAL A 403 11.68 -22.57 15.92
N LEU A 404 10.66 -23.41 15.84
CA LEU A 404 9.30 -23.12 16.27
C LEU A 404 8.73 -24.27 17.09
N PHE A 405 8.32 -23.97 18.31
CA PHE A 405 7.47 -24.81 19.15
C PHE A 405 6.17 -24.04 19.43
N GLU A 406 5.03 -24.51 18.94
CA GLU A 406 3.76 -23.77 19.05
C GLU A 406 2.56 -24.68 19.36
N ASN A 407 1.72 -24.26 20.30
CA ASN A 407 0.50 -24.96 20.71
C ASN A 407 0.75 -26.41 21.18
N LEU A 408 1.62 -26.57 22.18
CA LEU A 408 1.97 -27.87 22.76
C LEU A 408 1.57 -27.87 24.25
N PRO A 409 0.27 -28.02 24.55
CA PRO A 409 -0.28 -27.74 25.88
C PRO A 409 0.32 -28.61 27.00
N PHE A 410 0.72 -29.85 26.71
CA PHE A 410 1.26 -30.79 27.70
C PHE A 410 2.78 -30.94 27.66
N LEU A 411 3.50 -30.11 26.89
CA LEU A 411 4.94 -30.22 26.77
C LEU A 411 5.59 -29.81 28.09
N GLN A 412 6.32 -30.72 28.74
CA GLN A 412 6.92 -30.50 30.06
C GLN A 412 8.41 -30.18 29.99
N SER A 413 9.13 -30.76 29.02
CA SER A 413 10.59 -30.61 28.92
C SER A 413 11.11 -30.50 27.48
N ILE A 414 12.06 -29.60 27.28
CA ILE A 414 12.91 -29.52 26.09
C ILE A 414 14.37 -29.56 26.53
N ALA A 415 15.15 -30.49 25.98
CA ALA A 415 16.57 -30.67 26.29
C ALA A 415 17.44 -30.60 25.03
N LEU A 416 18.38 -29.65 24.99
CA LEU A 416 19.27 -29.40 23.86
C LEU A 416 20.73 -29.79 24.18
N GLY A 417 21.32 -30.59 23.30
CA GLY A 417 22.74 -30.95 23.33
C GLY A 417 23.69 -29.81 22.96
N LYS A 418 24.98 -30.13 22.91
CA LYS A 418 26.05 -29.16 22.62
C LYS A 418 25.91 -28.65 21.18
N GLN A 419 26.12 -27.34 20.97
CA GLN A 419 26.09 -26.68 19.64
C GLN A 419 24.78 -26.77 18.84
N VAL A 420 23.69 -27.25 19.45
CA VAL A 420 22.38 -27.30 18.80
C VAL A 420 21.88 -25.89 18.50
N PHE A 421 21.36 -25.64 17.30
CA PHE A 421 20.89 -24.32 16.85
C PHE A 421 21.95 -23.22 16.92
N LYS A 422 23.18 -23.51 16.49
CA LYS A 422 24.21 -22.48 16.29
C LYS A 422 23.78 -21.47 15.22
N GLY A 423 22.96 -21.89 14.25
CA GLY A 423 22.49 -21.07 13.16
C GLY A 423 23.58 -20.79 12.11
N THR A 424 23.15 -20.29 10.96
CA THR A 424 24.06 -19.87 9.87
C THR A 424 24.64 -18.49 10.18
N GLU A 425 25.95 -18.35 10.07
CA GLU A 425 26.66 -17.08 10.27
C GLU A 425 26.21 -16.05 9.21
N GLY A 426 25.91 -14.82 9.65
CA GLY A 426 25.43 -13.75 8.76
C GLY A 426 23.91 -13.73 8.51
N ASN A 427 23.17 -14.78 8.90
CA ASN A 427 21.71 -14.83 8.75
C ASN A 427 20.96 -14.43 10.04
N GLU A 428 19.69 -14.04 9.89
CA GLU A 428 18.78 -13.90 11.02
C GLU A 428 18.30 -15.29 11.46
N ASN A 429 18.70 -15.72 12.66
CA ASN A 429 18.30 -17.01 13.22
C ASN A 429 17.24 -16.77 14.30
N LYS A 430 16.04 -17.31 14.10
CA LYS A 430 14.85 -17.08 14.93
C LYS A 430 14.50 -18.31 15.76
N PHE A 431 14.24 -18.11 17.05
CA PHE A 431 13.75 -19.14 17.96
C PHE A 431 12.41 -18.72 18.57
N VAL A 432 11.40 -19.58 18.46
CA VAL A 432 10.02 -19.27 18.82
C VAL A 432 9.43 -20.37 19.69
N MET A 433 8.83 -19.99 20.82
CA MET A 433 8.00 -20.82 21.67
C MET A 433 6.67 -20.10 21.94
N ARG A 434 5.54 -20.72 21.60
CA ARG A 434 4.20 -20.15 21.84
C ARG A 434 3.25 -21.19 22.44
N ASN A 435 2.47 -20.78 23.45
CA ASN A 435 1.39 -21.58 24.03
C ASN A 435 1.88 -22.97 24.51
N LEU A 436 2.90 -22.97 25.37
CA LEU A 436 3.46 -24.17 26.01
C LEU A 436 3.16 -24.10 27.52
N GLU A 437 1.89 -24.32 27.88
CA GLU A 437 1.35 -24.01 29.22
C GLU A 437 1.99 -24.83 30.34
N GLU A 438 2.31 -26.10 30.08
CA GLU A 438 2.92 -27.03 31.03
C GLU A 438 4.45 -27.09 30.97
N LEU A 439 5.10 -26.23 30.17
CA LEU A 439 6.56 -26.27 30.01
C LEU A 439 7.24 -25.83 31.30
N THR A 440 7.89 -26.77 31.98
CA THR A 440 8.60 -26.50 33.24
C THR A 440 10.11 -26.42 33.07
N THR A 441 10.67 -27.20 32.13
CA THR A 441 12.11 -27.40 32.01
C THR A 441 12.58 -27.14 30.58
N PHE A 442 13.45 -26.15 30.40
CA PHE A 442 14.16 -25.92 29.16
C PHE A 442 15.66 -25.83 29.45
N THR A 443 16.42 -26.81 28.96
CA THR A 443 17.87 -26.92 29.22
C THR A 443 18.64 -26.97 27.92
N GLY A 444 19.80 -26.33 27.90
CA GLY A 444 20.80 -26.49 26.87
C GLY A 444 22.18 -26.70 27.48
N THR A 445 23.04 -27.38 26.75
CA THR A 445 24.46 -27.53 27.12
C THR A 445 25.34 -26.61 26.27
N ALA A 446 26.65 -26.56 26.56
CA ALA A 446 27.58 -25.57 26.02
C ALA A 446 27.33 -25.20 24.54
N MET A 447 27.22 -23.89 24.26
CA MET A 447 27.07 -23.32 22.92
C MET A 447 25.76 -23.64 22.20
N ALA A 448 24.78 -24.28 22.85
CA ALA A 448 23.43 -24.37 22.31
C ALA A 448 22.88 -22.96 22.05
N MET A 449 22.10 -22.77 20.97
CA MET A 449 21.47 -21.50 20.61
C MET A 449 22.39 -20.29 20.39
N LYS A 450 23.72 -20.48 20.33
CA LYS A 450 24.68 -19.35 20.34
C LYS A 450 24.45 -18.33 19.24
N GLY A 451 24.05 -18.73 18.03
CA GLY A 451 23.83 -17.80 16.93
C GLY A 451 22.38 -17.38 16.73
N ILE A 452 21.48 -17.67 17.67
CA ILE A 452 20.12 -17.12 17.66
C ILE A 452 20.21 -15.60 17.83
N THR A 453 19.57 -14.87 16.89
CA THR A 453 19.54 -13.41 16.88
C THR A 453 18.16 -12.86 17.21
N GLN A 454 17.11 -13.67 17.11
CA GLN A 454 15.74 -13.30 17.46
C GLN A 454 15.07 -14.37 18.32
N VAL A 455 14.42 -13.96 19.41
CA VAL A 455 13.72 -14.85 20.35
C VAL A 455 12.28 -14.39 20.54
N GLU A 456 11.34 -15.33 20.51
CA GLU A 456 9.92 -15.09 20.78
C GLU A 456 9.39 -16.14 21.77
N LEU A 457 8.97 -15.71 22.95
CA LEU A 457 8.46 -16.56 24.02
C LEU A 457 7.08 -16.06 24.47
N ILE A 458 6.02 -16.80 24.15
CA ILE A 458 4.63 -16.37 24.39
C ILE A 458 3.88 -17.47 25.15
N ASN A 459 3.21 -17.11 26.24
CA ASN A 459 2.39 -18.02 27.06
C ASN A 459 3.16 -19.27 27.51
N LEU A 460 4.18 -19.07 28.33
CA LEU A 460 5.00 -20.08 29.01
C LEU A 460 4.94 -19.90 30.54
N PRO A 461 3.75 -19.93 31.16
CA PRO A 461 3.54 -19.47 32.55
C PRO A 461 4.28 -20.28 33.62
N LYS A 462 4.58 -21.57 33.36
CA LYS A 462 5.18 -22.50 34.33
C LYS A 462 6.69 -22.68 34.19
N LEU A 463 7.32 -21.93 33.28
CA LEU A 463 8.73 -22.09 32.95
C LEU A 463 9.64 -21.72 34.13
N LYS A 464 10.44 -22.69 34.60
CA LYS A 464 11.48 -22.49 35.62
C LYS A 464 12.70 -21.75 35.01
N PRO A 465 13.65 -21.24 35.81
CA PRO A 465 14.76 -20.44 35.27
C PRO A 465 15.49 -21.19 34.16
N LEU A 466 15.69 -20.52 33.02
CA LEU A 466 16.49 -21.04 31.92
C LEU A 466 17.92 -21.29 32.41
N HIS A 467 18.44 -22.51 32.25
CA HIS A 467 19.86 -22.79 32.38
C HIS A 467 20.59 -22.58 31.03
N LEU A 468 20.39 -21.40 30.42
CA LEU A 468 20.97 -20.97 29.15
C LEU A 468 21.72 -19.63 29.32
N MET A 469 22.47 -19.54 30.43
CA MET A 469 22.97 -18.29 31.02
C MET A 469 24.04 -17.55 30.18
N SER A 470 24.66 -18.21 29.20
CA SER A 470 25.73 -17.62 28.36
C SER A 470 25.42 -17.63 26.85
N GLU A 471 24.38 -18.37 26.47
CA GLU A 471 24.09 -18.82 25.12
C GLU A 471 23.30 -17.79 24.28
N LEU A 472 22.55 -16.90 24.91
CA LEU A 472 21.68 -15.90 24.23
C LEU A 472 22.35 -14.53 24.03
N SER A 473 23.67 -14.45 24.15
CA SER A 473 24.43 -13.20 24.07
C SER A 473 24.32 -12.46 22.73
N ASN A 474 23.94 -13.16 21.65
CA ASN A 474 23.81 -12.59 20.30
C ASN A 474 22.39 -12.14 19.94
N VAL A 475 21.42 -12.26 20.85
CA VAL A 475 20.02 -11.88 20.59
C VAL A 475 19.90 -10.36 20.46
N LYS A 476 19.29 -9.91 19.36
CA LYS A 476 19.07 -8.50 19.02
C LYS A 476 17.60 -8.10 19.02
N LYS A 477 16.70 -9.08 18.96
CA LYS A 477 15.25 -8.89 18.94
C LYS A 477 14.58 -9.92 19.85
N VAL A 478 13.73 -9.44 20.74
CA VAL A 478 13.01 -10.23 21.74
C VAL A 478 11.53 -9.88 21.69
N ILE A 479 10.68 -10.89 21.81
CA ILE A 479 9.24 -10.76 22.08
C ILE A 479 8.95 -11.71 23.24
N ILE A 480 8.55 -11.17 24.39
CA ILE A 480 8.20 -11.98 25.56
C ILE A 480 6.84 -11.54 26.08
N VAL A 481 5.93 -12.51 26.23
CA VAL A 481 4.58 -12.27 26.75
C VAL A 481 4.18 -13.45 27.63
N ASN A 482 3.98 -13.23 28.94
CA ASN A 482 3.56 -14.28 29.88
C ASN A 482 4.49 -15.51 29.82
N ALA A 483 5.81 -15.29 29.87
CA ALA A 483 6.81 -16.36 29.74
C ALA A 483 7.45 -16.78 31.07
N GLY A 484 6.79 -16.49 32.19
CA GLY A 484 7.25 -16.86 33.52
C GLY A 484 8.64 -16.30 33.82
N LYS A 485 9.55 -17.14 34.31
CA LYS A 485 10.90 -16.69 34.70
C LYS A 485 11.81 -16.28 33.54
N ALA A 486 11.43 -16.53 32.29
CA ALA A 486 12.20 -16.02 31.14
C ALA A 486 12.16 -14.48 31.05
N GLU A 487 11.14 -13.83 31.64
CA GLU A 487 11.02 -12.37 31.74
C GLU A 487 12.06 -11.74 32.69
N GLU A 488 12.56 -12.53 33.65
CA GLU A 488 13.54 -12.08 34.65
C GLU A 488 14.99 -12.22 34.15
N GLU A 489 15.22 -12.76 32.94
CA GLU A 489 16.56 -12.97 32.39
C GLU A 489 17.20 -11.64 31.95
N SER A 490 18.42 -11.41 32.43
CA SER A 490 19.15 -10.15 32.30
C SER A 490 19.43 -9.70 30.85
N ASN A 491 19.82 -10.61 29.95
CA ASN A 491 20.13 -10.28 28.56
C ASN A 491 18.85 -9.99 27.76
N LEU A 492 17.82 -10.82 27.89
CA LEU A 492 16.52 -10.64 27.24
C LEU A 492 15.87 -9.34 27.70
N LYS A 493 15.93 -9.02 29.01
CA LYS A 493 15.43 -7.76 29.56
C LYS A 493 16.14 -6.54 28.97
N ARG A 494 17.48 -6.56 28.88
CA ARG A 494 18.25 -5.47 28.27
C ARG A 494 17.83 -5.24 26.82
N VAL A 495 17.72 -6.31 26.02
CA VAL A 495 17.33 -6.21 24.61
C VAL A 495 15.90 -5.69 24.47
N MET A 496 14.97 -6.14 25.32
CA MET A 496 13.59 -5.66 25.35
C MET A 496 13.50 -4.17 25.70
N GLU A 497 14.27 -3.69 26.67
CA GLU A 497 14.36 -2.27 27.00
C GLU A 497 14.93 -1.42 25.84
N GLU A 498 15.96 -1.93 25.14
CA GLU A 498 16.52 -1.29 23.95
C GLU A 498 15.52 -1.24 22.77
N GLN A 499 14.73 -2.31 22.58
CA GLN A 499 13.67 -2.37 21.58
C GLN A 499 12.53 -1.38 21.90
N MET A 500 12.05 -1.35 23.15
CA MET A 500 11.01 -0.41 23.56
C MET A 500 11.46 1.04 23.36
N LYS A 501 12.72 1.38 23.67
CA LYS A 501 13.27 2.72 23.41
C LYS A 501 13.28 3.08 21.92
N LYS A 502 13.62 2.12 21.05
CA LYS A 502 13.58 2.31 19.58
C LYS A 502 12.16 2.46 19.05
N GLU A 503 11.24 1.63 19.52
CA GLU A 503 9.82 1.68 19.12
C GLU A 503 9.15 2.97 19.61
N GLU A 504 9.44 3.42 20.83
CA GLU A 504 8.92 4.70 21.34
C GLU A 504 9.47 5.89 20.53
N LYS A 505 10.73 5.84 20.12
CA LYS A 505 11.32 6.85 19.24
C LYS A 505 10.64 6.86 17.86
N LEU A 506 10.46 5.69 17.25
CA LEU A 506 9.79 5.57 15.96
C LEU A 506 8.33 6.03 16.03
N ARG A 507 7.60 5.66 17.10
CA ARG A 507 6.21 6.11 17.32
C ARG A 507 6.13 7.62 17.43
N LYS A 508 7.07 8.25 18.14
CA LYS A 508 7.15 9.73 18.21
C LYS A 508 7.41 10.36 16.84
N GLU A 509 8.29 9.77 16.03
CA GLU A 509 8.57 10.24 14.66
C GLU A 509 7.36 10.05 13.71
N GLU A 510 6.66 8.92 13.80
CA GLU A 510 5.44 8.63 13.03
C GLU A 510 4.26 9.51 13.44
N GLU A 511 4.05 9.75 14.75
CA GLU A 511 3.06 10.69 15.26
C GLU A 511 3.36 12.11 14.76
N GLU A 512 4.64 12.51 14.73
CA GLU A 512 5.06 13.79 14.18
C GLU A 512 4.82 13.88 12.67
N GLN A 513 5.07 12.82 11.91
CA GLN A 513 4.78 12.75 10.48
C GLN A 513 3.28 12.76 10.19
N ARG A 514 2.48 11.98 10.93
CA ARG A 514 1.01 11.99 10.83
C ARG A 514 0.43 13.35 11.17
N MET A 515 0.96 14.02 12.21
CA MET A 515 0.58 15.40 12.53
C MET A 515 0.96 16.38 11.42
N LYS A 516 2.13 16.21 10.78
CA LYS A 516 2.55 17.03 9.62
C LYS A 516 1.63 16.79 8.42
N GLU A 517 1.29 15.55 8.10
CA GLU A 517 0.37 15.21 7.01
C GLU A 517 -1.06 15.65 7.28
N TRP A 518 -1.55 15.49 8.51
CA TRP A 518 -2.87 15.95 8.93
C TRP A 518 -2.96 17.47 8.79
N ARG A 519 -1.96 18.22 9.27
CA ARG A 519 -1.86 19.68 9.07
C ARG A 519 -1.75 20.05 7.58
N ARG A 520 -1.11 19.23 6.75
CA ARG A 520 -1.04 19.43 5.29
C ARG A 520 -2.42 19.27 4.65
N ARG A 521 -3.13 18.18 4.95
CA ARG A 521 -4.48 17.90 4.43
C ARG A 521 -5.50 18.92 4.93
N GLU A 522 -5.40 19.33 6.19
CA GLU A 522 -6.22 20.41 6.75
C GLU A 522 -5.99 21.74 6.01
N ARG A 523 -4.72 22.10 5.74
CA ARG A 523 -4.38 23.28 4.92
C ARG A 523 -4.87 23.17 3.48
N GLU A 524 -4.81 21.98 2.88
CA GLU A 524 -5.31 21.70 1.53
C GLU A 524 -6.84 21.87 1.45
N MET A 525 -7.56 21.32 2.44
CA MET A 525 -9.02 21.44 2.55
C MET A 525 -9.46 22.89 2.83
N LEU A 526 -8.73 23.61 3.70
CA LEU A 526 -8.94 25.05 3.90
C LEU A 526 -8.66 25.84 2.62
N ARG A 527 -7.65 25.46 1.84
CA ARG A 527 -7.28 26.13 0.58
C ARG A 527 -8.39 26.02 -0.47
N THR A 528 -9.00 24.84 -0.62
CA THR A 528 -10.15 24.65 -1.51
C THR A 528 -11.38 25.44 -1.03
N THR A 529 -11.64 25.42 0.28
CA THR A 529 -12.79 26.12 0.89
C THR A 529 -12.66 27.65 0.81
N ILE A 530 -11.45 28.21 1.02
CA ILE A 530 -11.18 29.65 0.91
C ILE A 530 -11.24 30.11 -0.55
N GLN A 531 -10.74 29.31 -1.50
CA GLN A 531 -10.89 29.62 -2.93
C GLN A 531 -12.35 29.63 -3.38
N ASP A 532 -13.19 28.73 -2.85
CA ASP A 532 -14.63 28.73 -3.13
C ASP A 532 -15.37 29.86 -2.41
N PHE A 533 -14.92 30.29 -1.22
CA PHE A 533 -15.58 31.36 -0.45
C PHE A 533 -15.31 32.77 -0.99
N PHE A 534 -14.14 33.02 -1.56
CA PHE A 534 -13.75 34.32 -2.14
C PHE A 534 -13.66 34.31 -3.68
N GLY A 535 -13.84 33.15 -4.32
CA GLY A 535 -13.88 32.97 -5.77
C GLY A 535 -15.26 33.27 -6.36
N LYS A 536 -15.29 33.86 -7.57
CA LYS A 536 -16.48 34.35 -8.29
C LYS A 536 -17.54 33.30 -8.70
N LYS A 537 -17.56 32.10 -8.12
CA LYS A 537 -18.47 31.01 -8.54
C LYS A 537 -19.17 30.33 -7.36
N LYS A 538 -20.17 31.02 -6.80
CA LYS A 538 -21.54 30.53 -6.54
C LYS A 538 -22.23 31.51 -5.57
N LYS A 539 -23.36 32.08 -5.99
CA LYS A 539 -24.28 32.84 -5.11
C LYS A 539 -24.98 31.86 -4.17
N ASN A 540 -24.28 31.37 -3.14
CA ASN A 540 -24.87 30.54 -2.11
C ASN A 540 -25.78 31.40 -1.20
N VAL A 541 -26.93 30.83 -0.82
CA VAL A 541 -27.95 31.44 0.05
C VAL A 541 -27.38 31.86 1.42
N VAL A 542 -26.26 31.24 1.84
CA VAL A 542 -25.60 31.45 3.13
C VAL A 542 -25.05 32.88 3.30
N TYR A 543 -24.47 33.49 2.26
CA TYR A 543 -23.84 34.82 2.37
C TYR A 543 -24.82 35.93 2.75
N LYS A 544 -26.11 35.76 2.43
CA LYS A 544 -27.17 36.70 2.82
C LYS A 544 -27.47 36.70 4.32
N ARG A 545 -26.98 35.74 5.12
CA ARG A 545 -27.26 35.67 6.56
C ARG A 545 -26.09 36.09 7.44
N VAL A 546 -24.91 36.31 6.87
CA VAL A 546 -23.69 36.60 7.63
C VAL A 546 -23.70 38.06 8.09
N GLY A 547 -23.79 38.26 9.40
CA GLY A 547 -23.78 39.59 10.04
C GLY A 547 -22.44 40.00 10.66
N LEU A 548 -21.55 39.05 10.93
CA LEU A 548 -20.24 39.27 11.55
C LEU A 548 -19.20 38.37 10.89
N ILE A 549 -18.07 38.94 10.50
CA ILE A 549 -16.88 38.19 10.06
C ILE A 549 -15.74 38.53 11.01
N VAL A 550 -15.13 37.49 11.59
CA VAL A 550 -13.94 37.59 12.44
C VAL A 550 -12.84 36.73 11.83
N ILE A 551 -11.69 37.34 11.55
CA ILE A 551 -10.48 36.67 11.08
C ILE A 551 -9.45 36.73 12.22
N HIS A 552 -8.97 35.57 12.66
CA HIS A 552 -7.95 35.48 13.71
C HIS A 552 -6.54 35.77 13.17
N ASP A 553 -5.59 35.99 14.08
CA ASP A 553 -4.20 36.26 13.74
C ASP A 553 -3.60 35.25 12.77
N ASP A 554 -2.64 35.71 11.95
CA ASP A 554 -1.87 34.91 10.98
C ASP A 554 -2.70 34.18 9.90
N CYS A 555 -3.98 34.54 9.73
CA CYS A 555 -4.90 33.92 8.79
C CYS A 555 -4.91 34.58 7.38
N CYS A 556 -5.44 33.84 6.40
CA CYS A 556 -5.67 34.32 5.02
C CYS A 556 -4.40 34.79 4.26
N ASN A 557 -3.23 34.24 4.58
CA ASN A 557 -1.94 34.58 3.95
C ASN A 557 -1.61 33.72 2.71
N VAL A 558 -2.62 33.44 1.88
CA VAL A 558 -2.52 32.56 0.70
C VAL A 558 -2.05 33.39 -0.50
N LYS A 559 -0.99 32.98 -1.21
CA LYS A 559 -0.37 33.76 -2.30
C LYS A 559 -1.32 34.01 -3.48
N GLU A 560 -2.22 33.07 -3.70
CA GLU A 560 -3.22 33.09 -4.76
C GLU A 560 -4.36 34.07 -4.46
N MET A 561 -4.56 34.47 -3.20
CA MET A 561 -5.58 35.42 -2.79
C MET A 561 -5.08 36.85 -2.96
N THR A 562 -5.27 37.42 -4.15
CA THR A 562 -4.80 38.76 -4.51
C THR A 562 -5.86 39.85 -4.36
N ARG A 563 -7.14 39.48 -4.18
CA ARG A 563 -8.26 40.42 -4.03
C ARG A 563 -9.21 39.96 -2.93
N LEU A 564 -9.63 40.89 -2.09
CA LEU A 564 -10.67 40.71 -1.08
C LEU A 564 -11.84 41.64 -1.42
N ASP A 565 -12.95 41.07 -1.85
CA ASP A 565 -14.18 41.80 -2.14
C ASP A 565 -15.30 41.32 -1.21
N LEU A 566 -15.70 42.17 -0.27
CA LEU A 566 -16.77 41.85 0.70
C LEU A 566 -18.16 42.33 0.24
N GLY A 567 -18.29 42.90 -0.96
CA GLY A 567 -19.58 43.38 -1.49
C GLY A 567 -20.66 42.29 -1.60
N VAL A 568 -20.26 41.01 -1.59
CA VAL A 568 -21.17 39.85 -1.60
C VAL A 568 -21.93 39.66 -0.27
N PHE A 569 -21.42 40.18 0.84
CA PHE A 569 -22.01 40.03 2.18
C PHE A 569 -22.96 41.20 2.48
N VAL A 570 -24.11 41.21 1.80
CA VAL A 570 -25.08 42.33 1.84
C VAL A 570 -25.60 42.70 3.25
N ASN A 571 -25.59 41.75 4.18
CA ASN A 571 -26.08 41.91 5.56
C ASN A 571 -24.96 42.01 6.61
N LEU A 572 -23.69 42.12 6.18
CA LEU A 572 -22.56 42.24 7.08
C LEU A 572 -22.66 43.53 7.89
N ARG A 573 -22.57 43.40 9.22
CA ARG A 573 -22.58 44.51 10.17
C ARG A 573 -21.19 44.82 10.70
N GLU A 574 -20.36 43.79 10.86
CA GLU A 574 -19.03 43.97 11.41
C GLU A 574 -17.99 43.11 10.70
N PHE A 575 -16.85 43.72 10.37
CA PHE A 575 -15.68 43.03 9.83
C PHE A 575 -14.49 43.27 10.76
N ARG A 576 -13.99 42.18 11.37
CA ARG A 576 -12.87 42.21 12.31
C ARG A 576 -11.74 41.31 11.82
N VAL A 577 -10.54 41.85 11.75
CA VAL A 577 -9.32 41.13 11.36
C VAL A 577 -8.30 41.27 12.48
N GLY A 578 -7.72 40.15 12.91
CA GLY A 578 -6.59 40.09 13.84
C GLY A 578 -5.29 40.56 13.20
N ASP A 579 -4.16 40.14 13.75
CA ASP A 579 -2.85 40.59 13.29
C ASP A 579 -2.29 39.72 12.15
N ARG A 580 -1.39 40.27 11.33
CA ARG A 580 -0.59 39.55 10.32
C ARG A 580 -1.43 38.76 9.29
N CYS A 581 -2.59 39.28 8.91
CA CYS A 581 -3.51 38.64 7.97
C CYS A 581 -3.42 39.21 6.54
N PHE A 582 -3.86 38.44 5.55
CA PHE A 582 -4.03 38.89 4.16
C PHE A 582 -2.75 39.43 3.49
N LYS A 583 -1.59 38.86 3.79
CA LYS A 583 -0.26 39.30 3.32
C LYS A 583 -0.16 39.59 1.81
N TYR A 584 -0.85 38.81 0.97
CA TYR A 584 -0.72 38.87 -0.49
C TYR A 584 -1.89 39.55 -1.20
N VAL A 585 -2.89 40.02 -0.46
CA VAL A 585 -4.02 40.76 -1.04
C VAL A 585 -3.52 42.13 -1.48
N ARG A 586 -3.79 42.47 -2.74
CA ARG A 586 -3.45 43.76 -3.35
C ARG A 586 -4.66 44.69 -3.44
N GLU A 587 -5.84 44.15 -3.65
CA GLU A 587 -7.07 44.95 -3.71
C GLU A 587 -8.02 44.56 -2.58
N VAL A 588 -8.40 45.54 -1.76
CA VAL A 588 -9.44 45.40 -0.73
C VAL A 588 -10.61 46.30 -1.10
N SER A 589 -11.75 45.69 -1.40
CA SER A 589 -12.99 46.37 -1.78
C SER A 589 -14.05 46.15 -0.72
N LEU A 590 -14.32 47.22 0.03
CA LEU A 590 -15.41 47.33 0.99
C LEU A 590 -16.49 48.26 0.40
N CYS A 591 -17.13 47.84 -0.69
CA CYS A 591 -18.06 48.67 -1.45
C CYS A 591 -19.51 48.17 -1.36
N GLY A 592 -20.47 49.09 -1.19
CA GLY A 592 -21.91 48.80 -1.31
C GLY A 592 -22.53 48.03 -0.14
N MET A 593 -21.85 47.96 1.01
CA MET A 593 -22.35 47.22 2.18
C MET A 593 -23.30 48.08 3.02
N LYS A 594 -24.60 47.94 2.74
CA LYS A 594 -25.67 48.76 3.32
C LYS A 594 -25.81 48.65 4.85
N HIS A 595 -25.38 47.53 5.43
CA HIS A 595 -25.54 47.25 6.87
C HIS A 595 -24.25 47.31 7.68
N LEU A 596 -23.11 47.58 7.03
CA LEU A 596 -21.81 47.58 7.70
C LEU A 596 -21.72 48.75 8.66
N MET A 597 -21.43 48.46 9.93
CA MET A 597 -21.38 49.41 11.05
C MET A 597 -19.97 49.58 11.60
N LYS A 598 -19.11 48.55 11.55
CA LYS A 598 -17.74 48.59 12.09
C LYS A 598 -16.76 47.80 11.24
N VAL A 599 -15.60 48.41 10.98
CA VAL A 599 -14.44 47.76 10.35
C VAL A 599 -13.24 47.90 11.28
N GLN A 600 -12.64 46.77 11.64
CA GLN A 600 -11.44 46.72 12.47
C GLN A 600 -10.41 45.81 11.82
N VAL A 601 -9.21 46.34 11.59
CA VAL A 601 -8.06 45.61 11.05
C VAL A 601 -6.92 45.69 12.06
N GLY A 602 -6.35 44.54 12.43
CA GLY A 602 -5.20 44.44 13.33
C GLY A 602 -3.90 44.97 12.72
N ALA A 603 -2.79 44.69 13.37
CA ALA A 603 -1.47 45.13 12.94
C ALA A 603 -0.89 44.25 11.83
N SER A 604 -0.06 44.83 10.97
CA SER A 604 0.67 44.14 9.90
C SER A 604 -0.20 43.33 8.93
N CYS A 605 -1.42 43.80 8.68
CA CYS A 605 -2.35 43.17 7.73
C CYS A 605 -2.29 43.82 6.35
N PHE A 606 -2.64 43.06 5.31
CA PHE A 606 -2.67 43.57 3.93
C PHE A 606 -1.35 44.23 3.54
N THR A 607 -0.24 43.55 3.84
CA THR A 607 1.08 44.03 3.50
C THR A 607 2.07 42.89 3.36
N THR A 608 2.94 43.00 2.37
CA THR A 608 4.10 42.12 2.22
C THR A 608 5.34 42.66 2.95
N HIS A 609 5.35 43.96 3.28
CA HIS A 609 6.52 44.70 3.74
C HIS A 609 6.15 45.68 4.85
N ARG A 610 6.71 45.51 6.05
CA ARG A 610 6.44 46.36 7.21
C ARG A 610 7.37 47.59 7.28
N ASP A 611 7.72 48.15 6.12
CA ASP A 611 8.70 49.23 5.99
C ASP A 611 8.34 50.21 4.86
N TRP A 612 9.20 51.21 4.66
CA TRP A 612 9.03 52.32 3.74
C TRP A 612 9.60 52.06 2.32
N HIS A 613 10.26 50.92 2.09
CA HIS A 613 11.13 50.72 0.93
C HIS A 613 10.43 50.12 -0.29
N ARG A 614 9.33 49.40 -0.10
CA ARG A 614 8.71 48.62 -1.19
C ARG A 614 7.25 49.02 -1.37
N LYS A 615 6.95 49.52 -2.57
CA LYS A 615 5.63 49.99 -2.99
C LYS A 615 5.14 49.09 -4.12
N ASP A 616 3.92 48.59 -4.03
CA ASP A 616 3.24 47.97 -5.16
C ASP A 616 2.24 48.98 -5.72
N PRO A 617 2.45 49.50 -6.94
CA PRO A 617 1.53 50.49 -7.53
C PRO A 617 0.12 49.94 -7.78
N ASN A 618 -0.07 48.63 -7.66
CA ASN A 618 -1.36 47.97 -7.87
C ASN A 618 -2.14 47.74 -6.57
N CYS A 619 -1.61 48.13 -5.41
CA CYS A 619 -2.27 47.91 -4.13
C CYS A 619 -3.26 49.04 -3.79
N ALA A 620 -4.53 48.68 -3.56
CA ALA A 620 -5.63 49.62 -3.39
C ALA A 620 -6.66 49.20 -2.33
N PHE A 621 -7.04 50.16 -1.48
CA PHE A 621 -8.09 50.03 -0.48
C PHE A 621 -9.26 50.96 -0.82
N TYR A 622 -10.44 50.37 -0.99
CA TYR A 622 -11.68 51.08 -1.27
C TYR A 622 -12.70 50.82 -0.17
N LEU A 623 -13.26 51.89 0.38
CA LEU A 623 -14.36 51.85 1.32
C LEU A 623 -15.45 52.83 0.84
N LYS A 624 -16.46 52.29 0.15
CA LYS A 624 -17.45 53.11 -0.57
C LYS A 624 -18.87 52.67 -0.31
N ASP A 625 -19.81 53.60 -0.36
CA ASP A 625 -21.26 53.32 -0.33
C ASP A 625 -21.70 52.47 0.88
N CYS A 626 -21.13 52.77 2.05
CA CYS A 626 -21.44 52.10 3.32
C CYS A 626 -22.16 53.08 4.26
N PRO A 627 -23.48 53.28 4.11
CA PRO A 627 -24.22 54.39 4.74
C PRO A 627 -24.36 54.30 6.26
N LEU A 628 -24.17 53.12 6.86
CA LEU A 628 -24.31 52.87 8.29
C LEU A 628 -22.97 52.71 9.03
N LEU A 629 -21.84 52.79 8.32
CA LEU A 629 -20.53 52.57 8.93
C LEU A 629 -20.22 53.70 9.91
N LYS A 630 -19.91 53.37 11.16
CA LYS A 630 -19.62 54.33 12.24
C LYS A 630 -18.15 54.40 12.62
N GLU A 631 -17.42 53.29 12.49
CA GLU A 631 -16.03 53.19 12.95
C GLU A 631 -15.17 52.44 11.93
N LEU A 632 -14.03 53.05 11.58
CA LEU A 632 -12.93 52.41 10.86
C LEU A 632 -11.68 52.45 11.74
N LYS A 633 -11.14 51.27 12.06
CA LYS A 633 -9.91 51.10 12.82
C LYS A 633 -8.91 50.23 12.07
N VAL A 634 -7.67 50.69 11.95
CA VAL A 634 -6.56 49.99 11.26
C VAL A 634 -5.34 50.00 12.17
N GLY A 635 -4.73 48.85 12.42
CA GLY A 635 -3.54 48.70 13.26
C GLY A 635 -2.23 49.08 12.57
N CYS A 636 -1.15 49.21 13.34
CA CYS A 636 0.18 49.55 12.85
C CYS A 636 0.66 48.62 11.74
N TYR A 637 1.40 49.16 10.77
CA TYR A 637 1.97 48.51 9.59
C TYR A 637 0.96 47.96 8.59
N SER A 638 -0.34 48.07 8.84
CA SER A 638 -1.33 47.56 7.90
C SER A 638 -1.45 48.47 6.67
N PHE A 639 -1.57 47.87 5.50
CA PHE A 639 -1.63 48.57 4.21
C PHE A 639 -0.40 49.47 3.91
N SER A 640 0.78 49.12 4.40
CA SER A 640 1.99 49.95 4.22
C SER A 640 2.46 50.06 2.77
N ASP A 641 2.24 49.02 1.96
CA ASP A 641 2.55 48.94 0.54
C ASP A 641 1.41 49.41 -0.38
N TYR A 642 0.29 49.87 0.19
CA TYR A 642 -0.88 50.36 -0.55
C TYR A 642 -0.72 51.83 -0.95
N VAL A 643 -0.96 52.11 -2.24
CA VAL A 643 -0.84 53.45 -2.82
C VAL A 643 -2.20 54.15 -3.00
N VAL A 644 -3.30 53.41 -2.88
CA VAL A 644 -4.66 53.96 -2.92
C VAL A 644 -5.39 53.67 -1.60
N CYS A 645 -5.97 54.73 -1.02
CA CYS A 645 -6.89 54.67 0.11
C CYS A 645 -8.05 55.63 -0.17
N GLU A 646 -9.19 55.08 -0.58
CA GLU A 646 -10.38 55.87 -0.92
C GLU A 646 -11.53 55.55 0.03
N ILE A 647 -12.00 56.58 0.72
CA ILE A 647 -13.16 56.52 1.61
C ILE A 647 -14.18 57.52 1.08
N ASP A 648 -15.30 57.02 0.57
CA ASP A 648 -16.31 57.84 -0.10
C ASP A 648 -17.73 57.36 0.19
N ALA A 649 -18.71 58.26 0.16
CA ALA A 649 -20.13 57.93 0.41
C ALA A 649 -20.39 57.12 1.70
N VAL A 650 -19.74 57.49 2.81
CA VAL A 650 -19.92 56.88 4.16
C VAL A 650 -20.44 57.92 5.19
N PRO A 651 -21.67 58.43 5.03
CA PRO A 651 -22.19 59.59 5.78
C PRO A 651 -22.33 59.38 7.30
N ALA A 652 -22.43 58.14 7.77
CA ALA A 652 -22.56 57.83 9.20
C ALA A 652 -21.22 57.69 9.95
N LEU A 653 -20.08 57.78 9.25
CA LEU A 653 -18.78 57.51 9.83
C LEU A 653 -18.44 58.55 10.90
N GLU A 654 -18.25 58.11 12.15
CA GLU A 654 -18.01 58.98 13.31
C GLU A 654 -16.53 59.03 13.71
N ARG A 655 -15.78 57.95 13.46
CA ARG A 655 -14.40 57.79 13.91
C ARG A 655 -13.54 57.05 12.87
N ILE A 656 -12.38 57.63 12.57
CA ILE A 656 -11.31 56.98 11.80
C ILE A 656 -10.05 56.92 12.67
N GLU A 657 -9.53 55.72 12.90
CA GLU A 657 -8.26 55.47 13.57
C GLU A 657 -7.38 54.61 12.67
N ILE A 658 -6.25 55.14 12.19
CA ILE A 658 -5.30 54.41 11.34
C ILE A 658 -3.93 54.48 11.98
N GLY A 659 -3.42 53.34 12.46
CA GLY A 659 -2.21 53.24 13.25
C GLY A 659 -2.41 53.68 14.70
N GLU A 660 -1.30 53.75 15.44
CA GLU A 660 -1.25 54.22 16.83
C GLU A 660 -0.37 55.46 16.94
N LEU A 661 -0.77 56.43 17.78
CA LEU A 661 -0.09 57.72 17.88
C LEU A 661 1.38 57.61 18.30
N GLU A 662 1.66 56.73 19.27
CA GLU A 662 2.97 56.61 19.90
C GLU A 662 3.84 55.47 19.32
N LYS A 663 3.31 54.73 18.35
CA LYS A 663 4.03 53.63 17.69
C LYS A 663 4.21 53.89 16.21
N THR A 664 5.35 53.43 15.70
CA THR A 664 5.65 53.43 14.27
C THR A 664 4.56 52.65 13.52
N SER A 665 3.82 53.34 12.64
CA SER A 665 2.63 52.78 12.00
C SER A 665 2.78 52.58 10.50
N PHE A 666 3.41 53.47 9.74
CA PHE A 666 3.61 53.33 8.27
C PHE A 666 2.34 52.97 7.47
N CYS A 667 1.14 53.19 8.00
CA CYS A 667 -0.09 52.78 7.34
C CYS A 667 -0.32 53.67 6.11
N PHE A 668 -0.59 53.07 4.95
CA PHE A 668 -0.80 53.79 3.70
C PHE A 668 0.33 54.80 3.41
N TYR A 669 1.59 54.40 3.60
CA TYR A 669 2.75 55.29 3.65
C TYR A 669 2.86 56.26 2.45
N ASP A 670 2.57 55.78 1.23
CA ASP A 670 2.64 56.57 -0.01
C ASP A 670 1.27 56.98 -0.57
N ALA A 671 0.18 56.59 0.09
CA ALA A 671 -1.15 56.88 -0.42
C ALA A 671 -1.51 58.36 -0.24
N SER A 672 -2.38 58.85 -1.12
CA SER A 672 -3.07 60.13 -0.88
C SER A 672 -4.29 59.92 0.00
N LEU A 673 -4.59 60.86 0.88
CA LEU A 673 -5.78 60.81 1.74
C LEU A 673 -6.84 61.78 1.20
N VAL A 674 -8.04 61.27 0.94
CA VAL A 674 -9.16 62.09 0.46
C VAL A 674 -10.38 61.75 1.30
N LEU A 675 -10.80 62.68 2.15
CA LEU A 675 -12.01 62.59 2.96
C LEU A 675 -12.95 63.74 2.57
N LYS A 676 -14.11 63.39 2.02
CA LYS A 676 -15.09 64.36 1.53
C LYS A 676 -16.49 64.02 2.01
N GLY A 677 -17.24 65.04 2.45
CA GLY A 677 -18.68 64.90 2.71
C GLY A 677 -19.04 63.95 3.87
N LEU A 678 -18.10 63.69 4.78
CA LEU A 678 -18.32 62.83 5.96
C LEU A 678 -18.93 63.67 7.07
N ALA A 679 -20.23 63.93 6.95
CA ALA A 679 -20.93 64.90 7.80
C ALA A 679 -20.87 64.57 9.30
N LYS A 680 -20.85 63.29 9.69
CA LYS A 680 -20.84 62.85 11.10
C LYS A 680 -19.45 62.56 11.67
N LEU A 681 -18.38 62.71 10.90
CA LEU A 681 -17.03 62.37 11.36
C LEU A 681 -16.63 63.32 12.48
N LYS A 682 -16.38 62.81 13.69
CA LYS A 682 -16.00 63.59 14.88
C LYS A 682 -14.51 63.56 15.15
N MET A 683 -13.86 62.43 14.89
CA MET A 683 -12.45 62.20 15.23
C MET A 683 -11.68 61.51 14.12
N LEU A 684 -10.50 62.06 13.80
CA LEU A 684 -9.49 61.47 12.93
C LEU A 684 -8.19 61.27 13.71
N VAL A 685 -7.71 60.03 13.79
CA VAL A 685 -6.44 59.68 14.40
C VAL A 685 -5.57 58.97 13.39
N LEU A 686 -4.37 59.49 13.15
CA LEU A 686 -3.37 58.85 12.29
C LEU A 686 -2.08 58.61 13.07
N GLY A 687 -1.57 57.38 13.08
CA GLY A 687 -0.34 56.99 13.76
C GLY A 687 0.94 57.42 13.03
N ARG A 688 2.10 57.22 13.67
CA ARG A 688 3.39 57.70 13.15
C ARG A 688 3.66 57.18 11.73
N GLU A 689 4.16 58.06 10.86
CA GLU A 689 4.49 57.77 9.46
C GLU A 689 3.30 57.38 8.57
N SER A 690 2.05 57.48 9.04
CA SER A 690 0.88 57.16 8.20
C SER A 690 0.67 58.26 7.14
N PHE A 691 0.48 57.88 5.87
CA PHE A 691 0.39 58.83 4.75
C PHE A 691 1.58 59.82 4.65
N CYS A 692 2.80 59.37 4.98
CA CYS A 692 4.00 60.21 5.14
C CYS A 692 4.70 60.64 3.82
N VAL A 693 4.38 60.00 2.70
CA VAL A 693 4.89 60.40 1.37
C VAL A 693 3.72 60.70 0.43
N CYS A 694 2.63 61.21 0.99
CA CYS A 694 1.42 61.48 0.22
C CYS A 694 1.64 62.60 -0.82
N ARG A 695 0.92 62.51 -1.95
CA ARG A 695 0.87 63.59 -2.95
C ARG A 695 -0.27 64.56 -2.66
N ARG A 696 -1.35 64.06 -2.07
CA ARG A 696 -2.56 64.82 -1.85
C ARG A 696 -3.23 64.46 -0.53
N VAL A 697 -3.63 65.49 0.21
CA VAL A 697 -4.49 65.40 1.38
C VAL A 697 -5.68 66.33 1.17
N VAL A 698 -6.89 65.79 1.22
CA VAL A 698 -8.14 66.56 1.11
C VAL A 698 -9.06 66.25 2.26
N LEU A 699 -9.42 67.27 3.03
CA LEU A 699 -10.39 67.25 4.11
C LEU A 699 -11.45 68.30 3.78
N GLU A 700 -12.58 67.88 3.21
CA GLU A 700 -13.58 68.79 2.67
C GLU A 700 -15.00 68.43 3.14
N ASN A 701 -15.75 69.42 3.65
CA ASN A 701 -17.13 69.26 4.13
C ASN A 701 -17.26 68.22 5.28
N LEU A 702 -16.45 68.35 6.33
CA LEU A 702 -16.47 67.49 7.52
C LEU A 702 -17.07 68.30 8.69
N LEU A 703 -18.41 68.37 8.72
CA LEU A 703 -19.15 69.35 9.51
C LEU A 703 -19.05 69.14 11.02
N GLU A 704 -18.98 67.88 11.47
CA GLU A 704 -18.92 67.51 12.90
C GLU A 704 -17.50 67.21 13.40
N LEU A 705 -16.46 67.40 12.58
CA LEU A 705 -15.10 67.03 12.93
C LEU A 705 -14.55 67.97 13.99
N THR A 706 -14.30 67.47 15.20
CA THR A 706 -13.79 68.27 16.33
C THR A 706 -12.29 68.08 16.55
N THR A 707 -11.76 66.89 16.25
CA THR A 707 -10.41 66.50 16.66
C THR A 707 -9.66 65.77 15.55
N ILE A 708 -8.46 66.25 15.24
CA ILE A 708 -7.47 65.56 14.41
C ILE A 708 -6.21 65.36 15.26
N ARG A 709 -5.79 64.10 15.45
CA ARG A 709 -4.53 63.74 16.14
C ARG A 709 -3.61 63.01 15.18
N LEU A 710 -2.38 63.51 15.05
CA LEU A 710 -1.39 63.03 14.09
C LEU A 710 -0.12 62.60 14.82
N GLY A 711 0.28 61.34 14.68
CA GLY A 711 1.59 60.86 15.11
C GLY A 711 2.71 61.52 14.30
N ARG A 712 3.95 61.38 14.77
CA ARG A 712 5.13 61.94 14.11
C ARG A 712 5.17 61.60 12.61
N ASN A 713 5.39 62.61 11.79
CA ASN A 713 5.50 62.57 10.33
C ASN A 713 4.23 62.11 9.57
N ALA A 714 3.10 61.90 10.25
CA ALA A 714 1.86 61.58 9.55
C ALA A 714 1.45 62.74 8.61
N MET A 715 0.91 62.43 7.42
CA MET A 715 0.57 63.43 6.39
C MET A 715 1.75 64.33 5.96
N ARG A 716 2.98 63.83 5.98
CA ARG A 716 4.10 64.48 5.28
C ARG A 716 3.91 64.31 3.76
N PHE A 717 4.29 65.33 2.98
CA PHE A 717 4.19 65.26 1.53
C PHE A 717 5.49 64.79 0.89
N CYS A 718 5.36 64.17 -0.28
CA CYS A 718 6.49 63.75 -1.10
C CYS A 718 7.42 64.94 -1.44
N ILE A 719 8.69 64.82 -1.07
CA ILE A 719 9.73 65.84 -1.29
C ILE A 719 10.16 65.82 -2.76
N GLY A 720 10.39 67.00 -3.35
CA GLY A 720 10.89 67.15 -4.72
C GLY A 720 9.79 67.17 -5.80
N MET A 721 8.56 66.77 -5.47
CA MET A 721 7.42 66.84 -6.39
C MET A 721 6.94 68.30 -6.56
N SER A 722 6.61 68.69 -7.80
CA SER A 722 6.07 70.02 -8.13
C SER A 722 4.56 70.13 -7.88
N THR A 723 3.85 69.00 -7.75
CA THR A 723 2.38 68.91 -7.72
C THR A 723 1.85 68.16 -6.48
N THR A 724 2.12 68.71 -5.29
CA THR A 724 1.50 68.22 -4.04
C THR A 724 0.40 69.16 -3.54
N TYR A 725 -0.69 68.61 -2.99
CA TYR A 725 -1.92 69.36 -2.65
C TYR A 725 -2.40 69.09 -1.24
N LEU A 726 -2.51 70.14 -0.42
CA LEU A 726 -3.25 70.13 0.83
C LEU A 726 -4.52 70.96 0.66
N ILE A 727 -5.69 70.36 0.89
CA ILE A 727 -6.98 71.03 0.83
C ILE A 727 -7.72 70.78 2.13
N MET A 728 -8.01 71.85 2.87
CA MET A 728 -8.87 71.83 4.06
C MET A 728 -9.99 72.83 3.85
N ARG A 729 -11.23 72.35 3.69
CA ARG A 729 -12.37 73.22 3.37
C ARG A 729 -13.60 72.84 4.19
N ASN A 730 -14.28 73.84 4.75
CA ASN A 730 -15.55 73.67 5.44
C ASN A 730 -15.46 72.66 6.59
N LEU A 731 -14.68 73.04 7.61
CA LEU A 731 -14.44 72.28 8.84
C LEU A 731 -14.86 73.14 10.05
N PRO A 732 -16.17 73.46 10.18
CA PRO A 732 -16.66 74.50 11.09
C PRO A 732 -16.47 74.18 12.58
N LYS A 733 -16.45 72.90 12.97
CA LYS A 733 -16.36 72.46 14.36
C LYS A 733 -14.97 71.98 14.78
N LEU A 734 -13.96 72.12 13.93
CA LEU A 734 -12.60 71.63 14.24
C LEU A 734 -11.99 72.48 15.35
N VAL A 735 -11.74 71.88 16.51
CA VAL A 735 -11.18 72.55 17.71
C VAL A 735 -9.72 72.18 17.92
N THR A 736 -9.37 70.89 17.74
CA THR A 736 -8.04 70.37 18.05
C THR A 736 -7.38 69.80 16.81
N LEU A 737 -6.17 70.27 16.52
CA LEU A 737 -5.29 69.75 15.48
C LEU A 737 -3.88 69.57 16.08
N HIS A 738 -3.61 68.37 16.57
CA HIS A 738 -2.42 68.10 17.37
C HIS A 738 -1.46 67.14 16.64
N THR A 739 -0.17 67.46 16.63
CA THR A 739 0.90 66.53 16.23
C THR A 739 1.94 66.32 17.33
N GLU A 740 2.63 65.17 17.30
CA GLU A 740 3.78 64.93 18.20
C GLU A 740 4.93 65.93 17.97
N GLU A 741 5.72 66.19 19.01
CA GLU A 741 6.88 67.07 18.92
C GLU A 741 7.90 66.59 17.85
N ASN A 742 8.63 67.54 17.24
CA ASN A 742 9.63 67.25 16.19
C ASN A 742 9.10 66.49 14.95
N SER A 743 7.79 66.59 14.67
CA SER A 743 7.13 66.00 13.50
C SER A 743 7.34 66.80 12.21
N LEU A 744 7.47 66.11 11.07
CA LEU A 744 7.43 66.67 9.70
C LEU A 744 6.03 66.61 9.07
N THR A 745 4.98 66.47 9.87
CA THR A 745 3.59 66.57 9.42
C THR A 745 3.36 67.84 8.61
N PHE A 746 2.68 67.72 7.47
CA PHE A 746 2.45 68.79 6.49
C PHE A 746 3.73 69.50 5.99
N PHE A 747 4.89 68.83 6.01
CA PHE A 747 6.10 69.30 5.33
C PHE A 747 5.99 69.06 3.81
N TYR A 748 6.43 70.03 3.00
CA TYR A 748 6.45 70.00 1.51
C TYR A 748 5.11 70.06 0.72
N PRO A 749 4.00 70.68 1.20
CA PRO A 749 2.82 70.88 0.36
C PRO A 749 3.03 72.05 -0.62
N ARG A 750 3.07 71.79 -1.92
CA ARG A 750 3.28 72.81 -2.97
C ARG A 750 2.06 73.72 -3.15
N THR A 751 0.86 73.15 -3.09
CA THR A 751 -0.39 73.88 -3.17
C THR A 751 -1.18 73.67 -1.88
N ILE A 752 -1.49 74.75 -1.16
CA ILE A 752 -2.32 74.72 0.04
C ILE A 752 -3.60 75.52 -0.22
N THR A 753 -4.75 74.92 0.07
CA THR A 753 -6.05 75.61 0.08
C THR A 753 -6.69 75.42 1.44
N ILE A 754 -6.90 76.51 2.18
CA ILE A 754 -7.64 76.50 3.45
C ILE A 754 -8.84 77.43 3.33
N LYS A 755 -10.03 76.93 3.62
CA LYS A 755 -11.27 77.72 3.54
C LYS A 755 -12.26 77.31 4.61
N ASP A 756 -12.83 78.26 5.34
CA ASP A 756 -13.88 78.04 6.36
C ASP A 756 -13.47 77.00 7.43
N VAL A 757 -12.46 77.35 8.23
CA VAL A 757 -11.91 76.54 9.33
C VAL A 757 -11.75 77.44 10.59
N PRO A 758 -12.86 77.88 11.21
CA PRO A 758 -12.88 79.03 12.12
C PRO A 758 -12.55 78.71 13.59
N SER A 759 -12.72 77.45 14.03
CA SER A 759 -12.84 77.11 15.46
C SER A 759 -11.62 76.45 16.09
N VAL A 760 -10.48 76.43 15.41
CA VAL A 760 -9.30 75.71 15.89
C VAL A 760 -8.61 76.51 16.99
N VAL A 761 -8.57 75.96 18.21
CA VAL A 761 -8.01 76.61 19.41
C VAL A 761 -6.71 75.94 19.87
N ASP A 762 -6.62 74.63 19.72
CA ASP A 762 -5.46 73.84 20.14
C ASP A 762 -4.70 73.32 18.92
N ILE A 763 -3.59 73.99 18.59
CA ILE A 763 -2.74 73.65 17.46
C ILE A 763 -1.31 73.43 17.94
N SER A 764 -0.83 72.20 17.78
CA SER A 764 0.57 71.84 18.02
C SER A 764 1.21 71.39 16.71
N PHE A 765 2.23 72.12 16.25
CA PHE A 765 3.03 71.80 15.07
C PHE A 765 4.51 72.09 15.31
N SER A 766 5.39 71.37 14.62
CA SER A 766 6.81 71.71 14.58
C SER A 766 7.07 72.97 13.76
N GLU A 767 8.25 73.58 13.95
CA GLU A 767 8.69 74.73 13.17
C GLU A 767 8.82 74.47 11.64
N LYS A 768 8.78 73.20 11.22
CA LYS A 768 8.96 72.79 9.82
C LYS A 768 7.63 72.63 9.06
N VAL A 769 6.49 72.80 9.73
CA VAL A 769 5.16 72.71 9.10
C VAL A 769 5.03 73.66 7.91
N PHE A 770 4.40 73.20 6.82
CA PHE A 770 4.20 73.97 5.58
C PHE A 770 5.46 74.52 4.89
N ARG A 771 6.65 74.03 5.24
CA ARG A 771 7.91 74.43 4.58
C ARG A 771 7.94 73.94 3.13
N PHE A 772 8.55 74.74 2.23
CA PHE A 772 8.64 74.49 0.78
C PHE A 772 7.31 74.52 -0.01
N ARG A 773 6.34 75.31 0.48
CA ARG A 773 5.09 75.60 -0.25
C ARG A 773 5.27 76.60 -1.40
N GLY A 774 4.37 76.53 -2.39
CA GLY A 774 4.32 77.43 -3.54
C GLY A 774 3.05 78.29 -3.54
N ASN A 775 1.92 77.71 -3.95
CA ASN A 775 0.64 78.41 -4.08
C ASN A 775 -0.22 78.23 -2.82
N VAL A 776 -0.54 79.32 -2.13
CA VAL A 776 -1.38 79.31 -0.93
C VAL A 776 -2.65 80.12 -1.20
N LYS A 777 -3.81 79.48 -1.03
CA LYS A 777 -5.12 80.11 -1.13
C LYS A 777 -5.84 80.00 0.21
N THR A 778 -6.00 81.11 0.91
CA THR A 778 -6.82 81.20 2.13
C THR A 778 -8.05 82.07 1.85
N ARG A 779 -9.24 81.64 2.28
CA ARG A 779 -10.50 82.40 2.11
C ARG A 779 -11.49 82.07 3.24
N GLY A 780 -12.24 83.05 3.73
CA GLY A 780 -13.23 82.85 4.82
C GLY A 780 -12.61 82.92 6.23
N ASN A 781 -13.34 82.45 7.25
CA ASN A 781 -12.89 82.51 8.65
C ASN A 781 -11.91 81.37 8.94
N SER A 782 -10.60 81.65 8.84
CA SER A 782 -9.51 80.68 9.01
C SER A 782 -8.26 81.31 9.65
N SER A 783 -8.43 82.26 10.58
CA SER A 783 -7.35 83.09 11.13
C SER A 783 -6.21 82.27 11.73
N ALA A 784 -6.48 81.36 12.66
CA ALA A 784 -5.47 80.55 13.35
C ALA A 784 -4.56 79.76 12.38
N MET A 785 -5.16 79.06 11.41
CA MET A 785 -4.40 78.31 10.39
C MET A 785 -3.67 79.25 9.41
N SER A 786 -4.27 80.40 9.08
CA SER A 786 -3.63 81.40 8.21
C SER A 786 -2.42 82.03 8.89
N ASP A 787 -2.47 82.26 10.20
CA ASP A 787 -1.39 82.82 10.99
C ASP A 787 -0.23 81.84 11.14
N ILE A 788 -0.48 80.53 11.30
CA ILE A 788 0.56 79.50 11.28
C ILE A 788 1.25 79.42 9.91
N ILE A 789 0.50 79.51 8.82
CA ILE A 789 1.07 79.58 7.46
C ILE A 789 1.90 80.88 7.30
N ARG A 790 1.47 82.00 7.89
CA ARG A 790 2.19 83.28 7.81
C ARG A 790 3.44 83.31 8.68
N THR A 791 3.42 82.81 9.91
CA THR A 791 4.58 82.76 10.82
C THR A 791 5.66 81.80 10.31
N SER A 792 5.26 80.66 9.74
CA SER A 792 6.16 79.79 8.97
C SER A 792 6.71 80.46 7.69
N SER A 793 6.08 81.54 7.19
CA SER A 793 6.60 82.40 6.10
C SER A 793 7.67 83.38 6.58
N GLY A 794 7.48 84.01 7.75
CA GLY A 794 8.42 85.00 8.30
C GLY A 794 9.81 84.43 8.56
N ARG A 795 9.89 83.18 9.06
CA ARG A 795 11.16 82.48 9.31
C ARG A 795 11.89 82.02 8.03
N GLN A 796 11.18 81.89 6.91
CA GLN A 796 11.76 81.53 5.61
C GLN A 796 12.55 82.72 5.00
N ARG A 797 12.08 83.96 5.20
CA ARG A 797 12.79 85.19 4.79
C ARG A 797 14.03 85.51 5.64
N LEU A 798 14.05 85.11 6.91
CA LEU A 798 15.21 85.27 7.82
C LEU A 798 16.36 84.32 7.43
N LEU A 799 16.05 83.07 7.07
CA LEU A 799 17.06 82.10 6.64
C LEU A 799 17.60 82.38 5.22
N SER A 800 16.78 82.90 4.30
CA SER A 800 17.27 83.32 2.97
C SER A 800 18.19 84.56 3.04
N ARG A 801 17.96 85.47 4.00
CA ARG A 801 18.87 86.59 4.27
C ARG A 801 20.19 86.14 4.90
N ASN A 802 20.17 85.11 5.75
CA ASN A 802 21.39 84.54 6.35
C ASN A 802 22.18 83.66 5.36
N SER A 803 21.53 82.99 4.39
CA SER A 803 22.25 82.24 3.35
C SER A 803 22.93 83.16 2.32
N LEU A 804 22.37 84.34 2.04
CA LEU A 804 22.99 85.37 1.19
C LEU A 804 24.21 86.06 1.81
N ARG A 805 24.34 86.06 3.15
CA ARG A 805 25.56 86.56 3.83
C ARG A 805 26.70 85.54 3.84
N HIS A 806 26.39 84.24 3.79
CA HIS A 806 27.42 83.20 3.75
C HIS A 806 27.96 82.88 2.35
N SER A 807 27.31 83.34 1.29
CA SER A 807 27.77 83.14 -0.10
C SER A 807 28.67 84.27 -0.64
N LEU A 808 29.03 85.26 0.19
CA LEU A 808 29.94 86.36 -0.19
C LEU A 808 31.34 86.23 0.44
N HIS A 809 31.63 85.11 1.12
CA HIS A 809 32.95 84.87 1.74
C HIS A 809 33.51 83.44 1.55
N ARG A 810 33.16 82.78 0.44
CA ARG A 810 33.87 81.58 -0.03
C ARG A 810 34.05 81.59 -1.53
#